data_AF-A0A8H4RNS1-F1
#
_entry.id   AF-A0A8H4RNS1-F1
#
_cell.length_a   1.000
_cell.length_b   1.000
_cell.length_c   1.000
_cell.angle_alpha   90.00
_cell.angle_beta   90.00
_cell.angle_gamma   90.00
#
_symmetry.space_group_name_H-M   'P 1'
#
loop_
_entity.id
_entity.type
_entity.pdbx_description
1 polymer ?
#
loop_
_entity_poly.entity_id
_entity_poly.type
_entity_poly.pdbx_seq_one_letter_code
_entity_poly.pdbx_strand_id
1 'polypeptide(L)'
;MLTNLIFKATVLALSFSFVQAKRKIEREKVVVPAATRVAAPVVPTIQTTINNIVVKLNTSTSVKLDEPVPGVAVTSVGNTVLILARDAATSYSAYSGLNGYGIPYQVVLVPSTGVTLPQLNSSATVGNYGAIVVLSEVSYQTANNGFQSALTAAQWAQLYQYQVTFAVRMVRLDVYPGPAFGTTALGGCCATGVDQLISLTNTSAFPGSGLKTGAGVSTTGLYHYPAKITDKTLAVEVAQFGPTTGFSDISTAAVINTIGGRQQMVWFATFATDWSASSNFLNHAWITWATRGLYAGYRRINLNTQVDDMFLITDIYSPPNTTYAVTTDDLAQHVSWTPKINAKLPAGSSYFIEIGHNGNGNIESAANTTSGETACTTGPIEYDEQIDTPLEFSKALGTGQNLQSQEMVRKSRERDAFAHVSHTFTHEDQNNATYFDVSREISWNTAWLKQVGLSSANRFSSQGIIPPAITGLHNGDALRAWKDNGIIFVVGDNTRPVLMNKQNEHWPLMTTVAANGYDGIQINPRWASNIYYNCPLPDCTVLEWQKTSAGKGNWTDLLAIEKNTNIRHLLGLHHDPFMFHQANMNYVTAPSTVVNGVSIKGSMLQIWVETMVQELVRLIDWPVISLKHDDMALSFLNRMNRDACNPILSYTTNPTAKTITAVTLTCNSNKCDAKIPVTVPAPVTDIQGFVTEQLGSDPLTIWVQMTGSPVTFTLKSENLEVAQDLGLLHVLSPRFFQSLSILSHKILHLPRPPLDNHLNPGFFTMSPSLTPPVGENAAKDDTIISKPRSCISRRSKLFWIILGAALLAIAIGLGVGLGVGLTRNKNSEDNGGSDDTQFFPPSNNTNATLGTFWKPSAGLTWQIVLQSPLGSTAPNVSVYDIDLFDNNATIVDTLHSLNRSVICYFSAGSYEDFRSDSNQFLKSDYANPLKNWPGEYWLNTNSTNVRKIMTARLDVAKAMGCDGVDPDNIDGYDNDSGFTLTPETAIDYLTFLAIESHERGMAIGLKNAGAIVNATVPFLQWEVNEQCVAYNECDSFRPYLDAGKPIFHIEYPDGAGTTAGIAEAKKTQICGDPTAAGFSTVLKMMDLSDWLEAC
;
A
#
# COMPACT_ATOMS: atom_id res chain seq x y z
N MET A 1 74.70 8.64 30.22
CA MET A 1 75.40 7.54 29.50
C MET A 1 74.36 6.92 28.57
N LEU A 2 74.59 6.81 27.26
CA LEU A 2 75.54 5.92 26.57
C LEU A 2 75.26 4.46 26.94
N THR A 3 75.10 3.51 26.01
CA THR A 3 75.39 3.47 24.54
C THR A 3 74.13 3.14 23.72
N ASN A 4 73.88 3.59 22.48
CA ASN A 4 74.69 4.23 21.43
C ASN A 4 75.87 3.41 20.88
N LEU A 5 75.62 2.49 19.92
CA LEU A 5 76.23 2.50 18.58
C LEU A 5 75.72 1.37 17.64
N ILE A 6 75.69 1.68 16.33
CA ILE A 6 75.73 0.75 15.17
C ILE A 6 74.65 -0.35 15.09
N PHE A 7 73.54 -0.05 14.41
CA PHE A 7 73.33 -0.56 13.05
C PHE A 7 72.40 0.39 12.26
N LYS A 8 72.39 0.28 10.92
CA LYS A 8 71.56 1.08 9.99
C LYS A 8 71.81 2.60 10.00
N ALA A 9 73.07 2.99 9.82
CA ALA A 9 73.43 4.27 9.22
C ALA A 9 73.97 4.03 7.80
N THR A 10 73.08 4.01 6.79
CA THR A 10 73.46 3.87 5.38
C THR A 10 72.46 4.56 4.47
N VAL A 11 72.92 5.52 3.64
CA VAL A 11 72.18 6.22 2.56
C VAL A 11 70.94 7.01 3.04
N LEU A 12 70.88 8.34 3.06
CA LEU A 12 71.63 9.40 2.36
C LEU A 12 71.40 9.48 0.83
N ALA A 13 70.14 9.55 0.39
CA ALA A 13 69.78 10.16 -0.90
C ALA A 13 68.34 10.71 -0.87
N LEU A 14 68.20 12.02 -1.10
CA LEU A 14 66.94 12.76 -1.36
C LEU A 14 65.93 12.80 -0.18
N SER A 15 65.26 13.92 0.14
CA SER A 15 65.24 15.25 -0.48
C SER A 15 65.20 16.38 0.56
N PHE A 16 65.75 17.54 0.20
CA PHE A 16 65.75 18.80 0.97
C PHE A 16 65.65 19.97 -0.02
N SER A 17 65.29 21.18 0.46
CA SER A 17 65.01 22.42 -0.34
C SER A 17 63.64 22.41 -1.04
N PHE A 18 62.88 23.50 -1.22
CA PHE A 18 63.06 24.95 -0.97
C PHE A 18 61.82 25.50 -0.18
N VAL A 19 61.95 26.33 0.88
CA VAL A 19 62.09 27.82 0.96
C VAL A 19 60.78 28.63 0.76
N GLN A 20 60.73 29.81 1.40
CA GLN A 20 59.56 30.68 1.66
C GLN A 20 59.12 31.56 0.47
N ALA A 21 57.84 31.96 0.42
CA ALA A 21 57.36 33.19 -0.25
C ALA A 21 55.98 33.67 0.29
N LYS A 22 55.56 34.92 -0.02
CA LYS A 22 54.24 35.50 0.35
C LYS A 22 53.39 35.86 -0.89
N ARG A 23 52.06 35.74 -0.73
CA ARG A 23 50.93 36.39 -1.46
C ARG A 23 51.20 37.21 -2.76
N LYS A 24 50.43 36.91 -3.84
CA LYS A 24 49.44 37.82 -4.53
C LYS A 24 49.47 37.82 -6.10
N ILE A 25 48.39 37.29 -6.71
CA ILE A 25 47.75 37.66 -8.02
C ILE A 25 48.46 37.27 -9.36
N GLU A 26 47.61 37.24 -10.41
CA GLU A 26 47.79 36.93 -11.85
C GLU A 26 47.91 35.43 -12.22
N ARG A 27 47.12 34.83 -13.13
CA ARG A 27 46.36 35.24 -14.35
C ARG A 27 47.19 35.84 -15.49
N GLU A 28 47.53 35.02 -16.49
CA GLU A 28 47.55 35.25 -17.96
C GLU A 28 48.45 34.17 -18.63
N LYS A 29 48.43 33.86 -19.94
CA LYS A 29 47.36 33.75 -20.99
C LYS A 29 48.00 33.05 -22.22
N VAL A 30 47.25 32.23 -22.95
CA VAL A 30 47.50 31.92 -24.39
C VAL A 30 46.15 31.92 -25.11
N VAL A 31 46.10 32.40 -26.37
CA VAL A 31 44.98 33.22 -26.86
C VAL A 31 44.80 33.15 -28.39
N VAL A 32 43.53 33.27 -28.86
CA VAL A 32 43.00 33.23 -30.26
C VAL A 32 43.28 31.94 -31.08
N PRO A 33 42.53 31.62 -32.18
CA PRO A 33 41.59 32.44 -32.96
C PRO A 33 40.10 32.02 -32.94
N ALA A 34 39.26 32.95 -33.39
CA ALA A 34 37.85 32.70 -33.68
C ALA A 34 37.64 32.22 -35.12
N ALA A 35 36.64 31.35 -35.33
CA ALA A 35 36.11 30.99 -36.65
C ALA A 35 34.58 30.95 -36.59
N THR A 36 33.92 31.56 -37.56
CA THR A 36 32.45 31.69 -37.63
C THR A 36 31.77 30.36 -37.93
N ARG A 37 30.70 30.02 -37.19
CA ARG A 37 29.80 28.92 -37.55
C ARG A 37 28.82 29.36 -38.62
N VAL A 38 28.83 28.65 -39.76
CA VAL A 38 27.72 28.60 -40.72
C VAL A 38 26.88 27.35 -40.39
N ALA A 39 25.58 27.36 -40.71
CA ALA A 39 24.65 26.34 -40.25
C ALA A 39 24.88 24.94 -40.87
N ALA A 40 24.81 23.91 -40.03
CA ALA A 40 24.83 22.48 -40.35
C ALA A 40 24.12 21.69 -39.21
N PRO A 41 23.64 20.46 -39.43
CA PRO A 41 22.56 19.87 -38.61
C PRO A 41 23.01 19.04 -37.39
N VAL A 42 22.10 18.94 -36.39
CA VAL A 42 22.08 18.05 -35.19
C VAL A 42 23.27 18.17 -34.21
N VAL A 43 22.99 18.26 -32.90
CA VAL A 43 24.00 18.62 -31.87
C VAL A 43 23.89 17.76 -30.58
N PRO A 44 25.01 17.25 -30.00
CA PRO A 44 25.06 16.51 -28.73
C PRO A 44 25.25 17.40 -27.48
N THR A 45 25.45 16.77 -26.31
CA THR A 45 25.22 17.34 -24.97
C THR A 45 26.37 18.18 -24.34
N ILE A 46 26.06 18.77 -23.17
CA ILE A 46 26.91 19.70 -22.39
C ILE A 46 27.04 19.19 -20.95
N GLN A 47 28.18 19.42 -20.30
CA GLN A 47 28.38 19.18 -18.86
C GLN A 47 27.84 20.35 -18.02
N THR A 48 27.18 20.06 -16.90
CA THR A 48 26.83 21.08 -15.89
C THR A 48 27.38 20.71 -14.51
N THR A 49 27.50 21.68 -13.61
CA THR A 49 27.97 21.46 -12.23
C THR A 49 26.95 22.02 -11.25
N ILE A 50 26.53 21.19 -10.29
CA ILE A 50 25.50 21.52 -9.29
C ILE A 50 26.05 21.04 -7.94
N ASN A 51 26.11 21.91 -6.93
CA ASN A 51 26.60 21.54 -5.58
C ASN A 51 27.95 20.79 -5.60
N ASN A 52 28.87 21.20 -6.47
CA ASN A 52 30.17 20.56 -6.78
C ASN A 52 30.13 19.15 -7.44
N ILE A 53 28.96 18.66 -7.84
CA ILE A 53 28.77 17.40 -8.59
C ILE A 53 28.69 17.73 -10.10
N VAL A 54 29.42 16.99 -10.94
CA VAL A 54 29.48 17.23 -12.40
C VAL A 54 28.51 16.31 -13.13
N VAL A 55 27.32 16.81 -13.46
CA VAL A 55 26.30 16.07 -14.21
C VAL A 55 26.64 16.08 -15.71
N LYS A 56 26.89 14.89 -16.26
CA LYS A 56 27.12 14.67 -17.70
C LYS A 56 25.81 14.27 -18.38
N LEU A 57 25.02 15.24 -18.81
CA LEU A 57 23.84 14.96 -19.63
C LEU A 57 24.23 14.14 -20.88
N ASN A 58 23.43 13.13 -21.18
CA ASN A 58 23.70 11.98 -22.06
C ASN A 58 24.71 12.17 -23.22
N THR A 59 25.98 11.82 -23.00
CA THR A 59 26.82 11.18 -24.04
C THR A 59 27.84 10.20 -23.44
N SER A 60 27.70 8.92 -23.77
CA SER A 60 28.84 8.13 -24.23
C SER A 60 29.14 8.48 -25.70
N THR A 61 30.24 7.97 -26.26
CA THR A 61 30.75 8.30 -27.61
C THR A 61 29.68 8.39 -28.69
N SER A 62 29.75 9.42 -29.53
CA SER A 62 28.83 9.66 -30.65
C SER A 62 28.87 8.52 -31.68
N VAL A 63 27.87 7.65 -31.64
CA VAL A 63 27.57 6.73 -32.75
C VAL A 63 26.97 7.56 -33.89
N LYS A 64 27.47 7.39 -35.10
CA LYS A 64 26.87 8.01 -36.29
C LYS A 64 25.55 7.30 -36.57
N LEU A 65 24.45 8.03 -36.53
CA LEU A 65 23.13 7.54 -36.92
C LEU A 65 22.87 7.96 -38.36
N ASP A 66 22.28 7.07 -39.15
CA ASP A 66 21.72 7.45 -40.45
C ASP A 66 20.42 8.24 -40.25
N GLU A 67 20.05 9.10 -41.20
CA GLU A 67 18.86 9.92 -41.06
C GLU A 67 17.58 9.05 -41.11
N PRO A 68 16.63 9.20 -40.16
CA PRO A 68 15.40 8.42 -40.15
C PRO A 68 14.54 8.65 -41.41
N VAL A 69 14.59 7.74 -42.37
CA VAL A 69 13.72 7.78 -43.56
C VAL A 69 12.29 7.40 -43.15
N PRO A 70 11.27 8.25 -43.42
CA PRO A 70 9.87 7.90 -43.16
C PRO A 70 9.44 6.67 -43.95
N GLY A 71 8.79 5.71 -43.28
CA GLY A 71 8.25 4.52 -43.93
C GLY A 71 7.14 4.87 -44.92
N VAL A 72 7.28 4.47 -46.19
CA VAL A 72 6.28 4.73 -47.25
C VAL A 72 5.12 3.71 -47.21
N ALA A 73 5.25 2.65 -46.39
CA ALA A 73 4.26 1.59 -46.23
C ALA A 73 3.42 1.78 -44.96
N VAL A 74 2.14 1.40 -45.02
CA VAL A 74 1.24 1.32 -43.86
C VAL A 74 1.88 0.45 -42.77
N THR A 75 1.90 0.96 -41.53
CA THR A 75 2.39 0.22 -40.36
C THR A 75 1.23 -0.14 -39.42
N SER A 76 1.42 -1.21 -38.67
CA SER A 76 0.64 -1.54 -37.48
C SER A 76 1.54 -1.41 -36.24
N VAL A 77 0.99 -0.93 -35.13
CA VAL A 77 1.73 -0.75 -33.87
C VAL A 77 0.89 -1.31 -32.73
N GLY A 78 1.46 -2.21 -31.92
CA GLY A 78 0.85 -2.65 -30.66
C GLY A 78 0.67 -1.46 -29.71
N ASN A 79 -0.42 -1.43 -28.95
CA ASN A 79 -0.72 -0.32 -28.03
C ASN A 79 0.08 -0.39 -26.71
N THR A 80 0.72 -1.54 -26.43
CA THR A 80 1.49 -1.82 -25.22
C THR A 80 2.52 -0.73 -24.92
N VAL A 81 2.58 -0.28 -23.66
CA VAL A 81 3.54 0.73 -23.21
C VAL A 81 4.83 0.07 -22.72
N LEU A 82 5.98 0.42 -23.29
CA LEU A 82 7.28 -0.01 -22.79
C LEU A 82 7.75 0.93 -21.68
N ILE A 83 7.95 0.40 -20.46
CA ILE A 83 8.45 1.15 -19.31
C ILE A 83 9.91 0.74 -19.05
N LEU A 84 10.82 1.71 -19.07
CA LEU A 84 12.23 1.55 -18.73
C LEU A 84 12.50 2.24 -17.39
N ALA A 85 12.74 1.43 -16.35
CA ALA A 85 12.98 1.88 -14.98
C ALA A 85 14.29 1.27 -14.45
N ARG A 86 14.83 1.80 -13.36
CA ARG A 86 16.03 1.22 -12.70
C ARG A 86 15.68 -0.04 -11.91
N ASP A 87 14.57 0.03 -11.20
CA ASP A 87 14.14 -0.89 -10.15
C ASP A 87 12.59 -0.96 -10.11
N ALA A 88 12.05 -1.96 -9.40
CA ALA A 88 10.61 -2.22 -9.36
C ALA A 88 9.82 -1.07 -8.73
N ALA A 89 10.31 -0.49 -7.62
CA ALA A 89 9.66 0.61 -6.93
C ALA A 89 9.52 1.85 -7.82
N THR A 90 10.62 2.26 -8.49
CA THR A 90 10.59 3.35 -9.49
C THR A 90 9.62 3.05 -10.63
N SER A 91 9.47 1.78 -11.03
CA SER A 91 8.56 1.41 -12.13
C SER A 91 7.08 1.58 -11.79
N TYR A 92 6.69 1.40 -10.52
CA TYR A 92 5.30 1.53 -10.05
C TYR A 92 4.71 2.92 -10.36
N SER A 93 5.51 3.97 -10.17
CA SER A 93 5.16 5.36 -10.50
C SER A 93 4.71 5.59 -11.95
N ALA A 94 5.09 4.71 -12.88
CA ALA A 94 4.57 4.70 -14.25
C ALA A 94 3.50 3.63 -14.48
N TYR A 95 3.68 2.41 -13.97
CA TYR A 95 2.78 1.30 -14.31
C TYR A 95 1.45 1.32 -13.55
N SER A 96 1.38 1.81 -12.31
CA SER A 96 0.11 1.79 -11.54
C SER A 96 -0.96 2.65 -12.22
N GLY A 97 -0.57 3.80 -12.79
CA GLY A 97 -1.46 4.63 -13.60
C GLY A 97 -1.98 3.93 -14.86
N LEU A 98 -1.17 3.07 -15.51
CA LEU A 98 -1.63 2.27 -16.65
C LEU A 98 -2.50 1.10 -16.19
N ASN A 99 -2.17 0.50 -15.04
CA ASN A 99 -2.93 -0.56 -14.39
C ASN A 99 -4.36 -0.09 -14.04
N GLY A 100 -4.52 1.12 -13.52
CA GLY A 100 -5.84 1.70 -13.21
C GLY A 100 -6.74 1.86 -14.42
N TYR A 101 -6.17 2.23 -15.58
CA TYR A 101 -6.94 2.26 -16.84
C TYR A 101 -7.15 0.86 -17.46
N GLY A 102 -6.34 -0.13 -17.08
CA GLY A 102 -6.27 -1.45 -17.74
C GLY A 102 -5.48 -1.46 -19.05
N ILE A 103 -4.54 -0.52 -19.24
CA ILE A 103 -3.74 -0.37 -20.45
C ILE A 103 -2.56 -1.36 -20.41
N PRO A 104 -2.35 -2.22 -21.42
CA PRO A 104 -1.22 -3.15 -21.45
C PRO A 104 0.14 -2.44 -21.38
N TYR A 105 1.04 -2.95 -20.54
CA TYR A 105 2.40 -2.45 -20.39
C TYR A 105 3.42 -3.58 -20.27
N GLN A 106 4.69 -3.26 -20.49
CA GLN A 106 5.83 -4.12 -20.19
C GLN A 106 6.89 -3.31 -19.45
N VAL A 107 7.22 -3.71 -18.22
CA VAL A 107 8.36 -3.17 -17.48
C VAL A 107 9.64 -3.89 -17.92
N VAL A 108 10.70 -3.12 -18.12
CA VAL A 108 12.08 -3.61 -18.25
C VAL A 108 12.93 -2.86 -17.24
N LEU A 109 13.50 -3.61 -16.30
CA LEU A 109 14.45 -3.07 -15.33
C LEU A 109 15.82 -2.94 -15.97
N VAL A 110 16.45 -1.78 -15.77
CA VAL A 110 17.75 -1.41 -16.33
C VAL A 110 18.72 -1.22 -15.16
N PRO A 111 19.43 -2.28 -14.73
CA PRO A 111 20.43 -2.18 -13.67
C PRO A 111 21.62 -1.31 -14.12
N SER A 112 22.48 -0.92 -13.18
CA SER A 112 23.67 -0.07 -13.45
C SER A 112 24.66 -0.68 -14.44
N THR A 113 24.65 -2.01 -14.60
CA THR A 113 25.40 -2.77 -15.61
C THR A 113 24.83 -2.66 -17.04
N GLY A 114 23.66 -2.06 -17.19
CA GLY A 114 22.88 -2.06 -18.43
C GLY A 114 22.06 -3.34 -18.64
N VAL A 115 21.23 -3.33 -19.68
CA VAL A 115 20.36 -4.44 -20.11
C VAL A 115 20.31 -4.47 -21.65
N THR A 116 19.86 -5.56 -22.25
CA THR A 116 19.48 -5.58 -23.68
C THR A 116 18.05 -5.05 -23.83
N LEU A 117 17.78 -4.19 -24.83
CA LEU A 117 16.41 -3.74 -25.10
C LEU A 117 15.55 -4.91 -25.63
N PRO A 118 14.25 -4.98 -25.29
CA PRO A 118 13.36 -5.96 -25.90
C PRO A 118 13.19 -5.66 -27.40
N GLN A 119 12.70 -6.64 -28.16
CA GLN A 119 12.46 -6.47 -29.60
C GLN A 119 11.39 -5.40 -29.83
N LEU A 120 11.82 -4.21 -30.28
CA LEU A 120 10.92 -3.06 -30.48
C LEU A 120 9.92 -3.25 -31.61
N ASN A 121 10.27 -4.03 -32.64
CA ASN A 121 9.43 -4.27 -33.81
C ASN A 121 9.58 -5.71 -34.35
N SER A 122 8.46 -6.32 -34.73
CA SER A 122 8.39 -7.68 -35.28
C SER A 122 8.68 -7.73 -36.79
N SER A 123 8.51 -6.61 -37.50
CA SER A 123 8.90 -6.45 -38.91
C SER A 123 9.23 -4.99 -39.23
N ALA A 124 9.55 -4.68 -40.49
CA ALA A 124 9.69 -3.29 -40.96
C ALA A 124 8.37 -2.49 -40.95
N THR A 125 7.21 -3.14 -40.75
CA THR A 125 5.87 -2.54 -40.74
C THR A 125 5.04 -2.90 -39.50
N VAL A 126 5.60 -3.65 -38.54
CA VAL A 126 4.91 -4.03 -37.30
C VAL A 126 5.75 -3.65 -36.09
N GLY A 127 5.35 -2.60 -35.38
CA GLY A 127 5.94 -2.15 -34.11
C GLY A 127 5.24 -2.80 -32.90
N ASN A 128 6.00 -3.11 -31.86
CA ASN A 128 5.50 -3.90 -30.71
C ASN A 128 4.96 -3.02 -29.56
N TYR A 129 5.32 -1.73 -29.53
CA TYR A 129 4.99 -0.80 -28.44
C TYR A 129 4.43 0.54 -28.94
N GLY A 130 3.36 1.03 -28.32
CA GLY A 130 2.63 2.24 -28.76
C GLY A 130 3.15 3.52 -28.09
N ALA A 131 3.78 3.36 -26.93
CA ALA A 131 4.46 4.40 -26.17
C ALA A 131 5.71 3.84 -25.47
N ILE A 132 6.66 4.73 -25.17
CA ILE A 132 7.83 4.44 -24.33
C ILE A 132 7.80 5.39 -23.13
N VAL A 133 8.02 4.89 -21.92
CA VAL A 133 8.21 5.68 -20.70
C VAL A 133 9.60 5.38 -20.15
N VAL A 134 10.36 6.41 -19.76
CA VAL A 134 11.67 6.24 -19.10
C VAL A 134 11.68 7.08 -17.83
N LEU A 135 11.98 6.46 -16.69
CA LEU A 135 12.08 7.15 -15.40
C LEU A 135 13.55 7.43 -15.05
N SER A 136 13.83 8.62 -14.52
CA SER A 136 15.17 9.07 -14.08
C SER A 136 16.28 8.94 -15.14
N GLU A 137 15.91 8.95 -16.43
CA GLU A 137 16.75 8.52 -17.58
C GLU A 137 17.46 7.15 -17.41
N VAL A 138 16.95 6.29 -16.51
CA VAL A 138 17.65 5.11 -15.95
C VAL A 138 19.11 5.40 -15.60
N SER A 139 19.32 6.52 -14.90
CA SER A 139 20.63 7.12 -14.63
C SER A 139 21.20 6.72 -13.29
N TYR A 140 22.52 6.46 -13.28
CA TYR A 140 23.32 6.02 -12.15
C TYR A 140 24.58 6.87 -11.99
N GLN A 141 25.11 6.94 -10.78
CA GLN A 141 26.39 7.61 -10.49
C GLN A 141 27.56 6.77 -11.02
N THR A 142 28.38 7.36 -11.90
CA THR A 142 29.63 6.75 -12.37
C THR A 142 30.77 7.00 -11.39
N ALA A 143 31.84 6.20 -11.47
CA ALA A 143 33.06 6.31 -10.64
C ALA A 143 33.78 7.68 -10.68
N ASN A 144 33.36 8.61 -11.56
CA ASN A 144 33.87 9.99 -11.62
C ASN A 144 32.91 11.01 -10.98
N ASN A 145 31.99 10.58 -10.10
CA ASN A 145 30.95 11.40 -9.46
C ASN A 145 30.09 12.21 -10.46
N GLY A 146 29.84 11.64 -11.63
CA GLY A 146 28.89 12.18 -12.61
C GLY A 146 27.85 11.14 -13.00
N PHE A 147 26.61 11.56 -13.14
CA PHE A 147 25.49 10.67 -13.49
C PHE A 147 25.43 10.40 -15.00
N GLN A 148 25.12 9.16 -15.40
CA GLN A 148 24.89 8.74 -16.79
C GLN A 148 23.82 7.64 -16.85
N SER A 149 23.07 7.59 -17.97
CA SER A 149 22.11 6.52 -18.26
C SER A 149 22.81 5.17 -18.41
N ALA A 150 22.22 4.10 -17.86
CA ALA A 150 22.66 2.72 -18.07
C ALA A 150 22.28 2.17 -19.46
N LEU A 151 21.43 2.87 -20.22
CA LEU A 151 21.22 2.59 -21.64
C LEU A 151 22.33 3.26 -22.47
N THR A 152 22.97 2.47 -23.34
CA THR A 152 24.02 2.98 -24.22
C THR A 152 23.48 4.01 -25.23
N ALA A 153 24.35 4.85 -25.79
CA ALA A 153 23.97 5.78 -26.86
C ALA A 153 23.34 5.08 -28.08
N ALA A 154 23.76 3.83 -28.37
CA ALA A 154 23.17 3.01 -29.42
C ALA A 154 21.74 2.56 -29.10
N GLN A 155 21.43 2.25 -27.85
CA GLN A 155 20.08 1.87 -27.41
C GLN A 155 19.13 3.07 -27.37
N TRP A 156 19.60 4.22 -26.86
CA TRP A 156 18.86 5.48 -26.99
C TRP A 156 18.56 5.80 -28.46
N ALA A 157 19.52 5.58 -29.36
CA ALA A 157 19.31 5.75 -30.80
C ALA A 157 18.29 4.75 -31.39
N GLN A 158 18.28 3.48 -30.97
CA GLN A 158 17.28 2.49 -31.37
C GLN A 158 15.86 2.93 -30.95
N LEU A 159 15.70 3.41 -29.72
CA LEU A 159 14.43 3.98 -29.23
C LEU A 159 14.02 5.21 -30.08
N TYR A 160 14.96 6.11 -30.38
CA TYR A 160 14.69 7.29 -31.21
C TYR A 160 14.34 6.94 -32.66
N GLN A 161 14.97 5.94 -33.26
CA GLN A 161 14.62 5.45 -34.60
C GLN A 161 13.23 4.82 -34.59
N TYR A 162 12.92 4.01 -33.58
CA TYR A 162 11.60 3.42 -33.39
C TYR A 162 10.50 4.48 -33.26
N GLN A 163 10.76 5.57 -32.53
CA GLN A 163 9.86 6.72 -32.46
C GLN A 163 9.53 7.32 -33.83
N VAL A 164 10.48 7.41 -34.77
CA VAL A 164 10.19 7.95 -36.11
C VAL A 164 9.50 6.92 -37.00
N THR A 165 10.01 5.68 -37.05
CA THR A 165 9.48 4.63 -37.94
C THR A 165 8.02 4.28 -37.65
N PHE A 166 7.61 4.27 -36.38
CA PHE A 166 6.24 3.90 -35.95
C PHE A 166 5.47 5.06 -35.32
N ALA A 167 6.02 6.27 -35.39
CA ALA A 167 5.46 7.52 -34.83
C ALA A 167 5.08 7.45 -33.34
N VAL A 168 5.86 6.70 -32.57
CA VAL A 168 5.66 6.38 -31.16
C VAL A 168 6.10 7.54 -30.25
N ARG A 169 5.28 7.85 -29.25
CA ARG A 169 5.54 8.92 -28.26
C ARG A 169 6.41 8.40 -27.11
N MET A 170 7.29 9.26 -26.60
CA MET A 170 8.15 8.97 -25.45
C MET A 170 7.82 9.90 -24.27
N VAL A 171 7.75 9.35 -23.07
CA VAL A 171 7.62 10.12 -21.83
C VAL A 171 8.89 9.97 -21.01
N ARG A 172 9.37 11.08 -20.44
CA ARG A 172 10.44 11.10 -19.44
C ARG A 172 9.89 11.62 -18.12
N LEU A 173 9.99 10.81 -17.06
CA LEU A 173 9.62 11.16 -15.70
C LEU A 173 10.89 11.32 -14.85
N ASP A 174 10.87 12.18 -13.83
CA ASP A 174 11.99 12.38 -12.90
C ASP A 174 13.33 12.79 -13.57
N VAL A 175 13.32 13.69 -14.56
CA VAL A 175 14.56 14.05 -15.28
C VAL A 175 15.06 15.47 -14.98
N TYR A 176 16.39 15.64 -15.06
CA TYR A 176 17.03 16.92 -14.87
C TYR A 176 16.86 17.84 -16.12
N PRO A 177 16.42 19.11 -15.97
CA PRO A 177 16.22 20.02 -17.10
C PRO A 177 17.54 20.44 -17.76
N GLY A 178 17.60 20.38 -19.09
CA GLY A 178 18.82 20.67 -19.83
C GLY A 178 18.63 20.80 -21.35
N PRO A 179 19.72 21.09 -22.09
CA PRO A 179 19.63 21.51 -23.49
C PRO A 179 18.96 20.50 -24.42
N ALA A 180 19.05 19.19 -24.13
CA ALA A 180 18.37 18.13 -24.88
C ALA A 180 16.82 18.21 -24.82
N PHE A 181 16.28 18.98 -23.88
CA PHE A 181 14.86 19.24 -23.67
C PHE A 181 14.49 20.70 -23.95
N GLY A 182 15.40 21.52 -24.50
CA GLY A 182 15.20 22.94 -24.73
C GLY A 182 15.15 23.79 -23.46
N THR A 183 15.69 23.31 -22.34
CA THR A 183 15.60 23.95 -21.02
C THR A 183 16.94 24.09 -20.30
N THR A 184 16.94 24.82 -19.20
CA THR A 184 17.96 24.75 -18.13
C THR A 184 17.25 24.70 -16.78
N ALA A 185 17.83 24.00 -15.80
CA ALA A 185 17.39 24.14 -14.41
C ALA A 185 17.79 25.51 -13.85
N LEU A 186 17.07 25.94 -12.81
CA LEU A 186 17.34 27.13 -11.98
C LEU A 186 17.84 26.74 -10.59
N GLY A 187 17.63 25.48 -10.18
CA GLY A 187 18.03 24.89 -8.92
C GLY A 187 17.36 23.52 -8.74
N GLY A 188 17.39 22.99 -7.52
CA GLY A 188 16.54 21.87 -7.09
C GLY A 188 15.63 22.31 -5.95
N CYS A 189 14.44 21.74 -5.86
CA CYS A 189 13.45 21.98 -4.81
C CYS A 189 12.74 20.65 -4.46
N CYS A 190 12.13 20.48 -3.29
CA CYS A 190 12.14 21.37 -2.14
C CYS A 190 12.68 20.65 -0.90
N ALA A 191 13.20 21.42 0.06
CA ALA A 191 13.57 20.87 1.35
C ALA A 191 12.32 20.43 2.14
N THR A 192 12.48 19.48 3.07
CA THR A 192 11.40 18.97 3.90
C THR A 192 10.59 20.09 4.55
N GLY A 193 9.27 20.09 4.35
CA GLY A 193 8.36 21.13 4.86
C GLY A 193 8.22 22.38 3.97
N VAL A 194 8.89 22.45 2.82
CA VAL A 194 8.68 23.49 1.80
C VAL A 194 7.88 22.90 0.63
N ASP A 195 6.74 23.51 0.32
CA ASP A 195 5.89 23.16 -0.83
C ASP A 195 6.12 24.15 -1.99
N GLN A 196 5.96 23.69 -3.23
CA GLN A 196 5.95 24.51 -4.44
C GLN A 196 4.87 24.00 -5.40
N LEU A 197 3.69 24.64 -5.41
CA LEU A 197 2.54 24.13 -6.16
C LEU A 197 2.85 23.94 -7.66
N ILE A 198 2.66 22.74 -8.18
CA ILE A 198 2.71 22.44 -9.62
C ILE A 198 1.31 22.54 -10.23
N SER A 199 1.20 23.12 -11.43
CA SER A 199 -0.07 23.27 -12.15
C SER A 199 0.10 23.03 -13.65
N LEU A 200 -0.90 22.44 -14.29
CA LEU A 200 -0.94 22.29 -15.75
C LEU A 200 -1.21 23.65 -16.40
N THR A 201 -0.36 24.10 -17.32
CA THR A 201 -0.55 25.36 -18.06
C THR A 201 -1.24 25.17 -19.40
N ASN A 202 -1.08 24.01 -20.02
CA ASN A 202 -1.62 23.72 -21.35
C ASN A 202 -1.93 22.23 -21.53
N THR A 203 -3.21 21.89 -21.68
CA THR A 203 -3.70 20.51 -21.90
C THR A 203 -4.09 20.22 -23.35
N SER A 204 -3.89 21.17 -24.28
CA SER A 204 -4.38 21.05 -25.68
C SER A 204 -3.76 19.91 -26.50
N ALA A 205 -2.59 19.40 -26.10
CA ALA A 205 -1.96 18.23 -26.70
C ALA A 205 -2.52 16.88 -26.18
N PHE A 206 -3.39 16.90 -25.16
CA PHE A 206 -4.01 15.75 -24.52
C PHE A 206 -5.44 16.09 -24.01
N PRO A 207 -6.35 16.58 -24.89
CA PRO A 207 -7.61 17.19 -24.46
C PRO A 207 -8.61 16.19 -23.85
N GLY A 208 -8.60 14.93 -24.27
CA GLY A 208 -9.43 13.86 -23.67
C GLY A 208 -9.06 13.51 -22.22
N SER A 209 -8.02 14.12 -21.66
CA SER A 209 -7.59 13.90 -20.28
C SER A 209 -8.56 14.48 -19.26
N GLY A 210 -9.41 15.46 -19.63
CA GLY A 210 -10.36 16.12 -18.72
C GLY A 210 -9.70 16.85 -17.55
N LEU A 211 -8.40 17.14 -17.63
CA LEU A 211 -7.61 17.80 -16.59
C LEU A 211 -7.75 19.33 -16.68
N LYS A 212 -7.92 20.00 -15.54
CA LYS A 212 -8.12 21.45 -15.46
C LYS A 212 -6.79 22.20 -15.37
N THR A 213 -6.58 23.15 -16.28
CA THR A 213 -5.41 24.05 -16.27
C THR A 213 -5.47 25.04 -15.10
N GLY A 214 -4.32 25.41 -14.57
CA GLY A 214 -4.18 26.36 -13.46
C GLY A 214 -4.53 25.81 -12.08
N ALA A 215 -5.07 24.60 -11.99
CA ALA A 215 -5.29 23.91 -10.72
C ALA A 215 -3.94 23.47 -10.12
N GLY A 216 -3.50 24.15 -9.07
CA GLY A 216 -2.28 23.79 -8.34
C GLY A 216 -2.46 22.55 -7.47
N VAL A 217 -1.44 21.69 -7.42
CA VAL A 217 -1.32 20.57 -6.47
C VAL A 217 0.04 20.62 -5.77
N SER A 218 0.13 20.05 -4.57
CA SER A 218 1.34 20.10 -3.74
C SER A 218 2.49 19.30 -4.36
N THR A 219 3.72 19.76 -4.18
CA THR A 219 4.95 19.00 -4.46
C THR A 219 5.70 18.59 -3.18
N THR A 220 5.08 18.76 -2.01
CA THR A 220 5.66 18.31 -0.73
C THR A 220 6.10 16.84 -0.81
N GLY A 221 7.40 16.59 -0.57
CA GLY A 221 8.02 15.26 -0.67
C GLY A 221 8.43 14.82 -2.09
N LEU A 222 7.91 15.45 -3.14
CA LEU A 222 8.34 15.21 -4.53
C LEU A 222 9.51 16.12 -4.88
N TYR A 223 10.70 15.55 -5.02
CA TYR A 223 11.87 16.32 -5.48
C TYR A 223 11.69 16.76 -6.94
N HIS A 224 12.17 17.95 -7.29
CA HIS A 224 11.97 18.55 -8.59
C HIS A 224 12.99 19.66 -8.91
N TYR A 225 13.00 20.09 -10.16
CA TYR A 225 13.95 21.04 -10.70
C TYR A 225 13.21 22.18 -11.41
N PRO A 226 12.92 23.30 -10.70
CA PRO A 226 12.45 24.54 -11.30
C PRO A 226 13.24 24.89 -12.56
N ALA A 227 12.59 24.90 -13.72
CA ALA A 227 13.27 25.02 -15.02
C ALA A 227 12.90 26.30 -15.78
N LYS A 228 13.67 26.58 -16.83
CA LYS A 228 13.43 27.67 -17.78
C LYS A 228 13.64 27.19 -19.19
N ILE A 229 12.66 27.39 -20.07
CA ILE A 229 12.81 27.16 -21.52
C ILE A 229 13.84 28.13 -22.09
N THR A 230 14.90 27.58 -22.68
CA THR A 230 15.95 28.29 -23.40
C THR A 230 15.77 28.23 -24.92
N ASP A 231 15.06 27.21 -25.42
CA ASP A 231 14.73 27.07 -26.85
C ASP A 231 13.23 26.78 -27.03
N LYS A 232 12.49 27.80 -27.49
CA LYS A 232 11.05 27.73 -27.78
C LYS A 232 10.71 27.08 -29.13
N THR A 233 11.71 26.79 -29.96
CA THR A 233 11.51 25.98 -31.18
C THR A 233 11.56 24.48 -30.86
N LEU A 234 12.31 24.12 -29.81
CA LEU A 234 12.46 22.76 -29.31
C LEU A 234 11.46 22.40 -28.20
N ALA A 235 10.99 23.35 -27.39
CA ALA A 235 10.18 23.08 -26.20
C ALA A 235 8.95 23.99 -26.06
N VAL A 236 7.79 23.37 -25.79
CA VAL A 236 6.54 24.05 -25.39
C VAL A 236 6.15 23.58 -24.00
N GLU A 237 5.84 24.52 -23.11
CA GLU A 237 5.42 24.24 -21.74
C GLU A 237 4.03 23.62 -21.66
N VAL A 238 3.87 22.67 -20.73
CA VAL A 238 2.56 22.06 -20.39
C VAL A 238 2.27 22.07 -18.88
N ALA A 239 3.28 22.25 -18.03
CA ALA A 239 3.13 22.47 -16.59
C ALA A 239 4.17 23.45 -16.05
N GLN A 240 3.80 24.18 -14.99
CA GLN A 240 4.64 25.15 -14.28
C GLN A 240 4.64 24.88 -12.76
N PHE A 241 5.72 25.25 -12.09
CA PHE A 241 5.78 25.45 -10.65
C PHE A 241 5.48 26.91 -10.32
N GLY A 242 4.65 27.15 -9.30
CA GLY A 242 4.43 28.48 -8.73
C GLY A 242 5.64 28.97 -7.90
N PRO A 243 5.62 30.22 -7.40
CA PRO A 243 6.67 30.72 -6.50
C PRO A 243 6.73 29.97 -5.16
N THR A 244 7.92 29.90 -4.55
CA THR A 244 8.14 29.40 -3.18
C THR A 244 9.40 30.01 -2.54
N THR A 245 9.74 29.58 -1.32
CA THR A 245 10.99 29.92 -0.64
C THR A 245 12.19 29.44 -1.46
N GLY A 246 12.97 30.39 -1.99
CA GLY A 246 14.12 30.12 -2.88
C GLY A 246 13.84 30.33 -4.37
N PHE A 247 12.58 30.35 -4.79
CA PHE A 247 12.17 30.55 -6.20
C PHE A 247 11.04 31.59 -6.26
N SER A 248 11.40 32.87 -6.44
CA SER A 248 10.47 34.01 -6.44
C SER A 248 9.50 34.06 -7.63
N ASP A 249 9.86 33.40 -8.73
CA ASP A 249 9.17 33.47 -10.01
C ASP A 249 8.56 32.12 -10.39
N ILE A 250 7.53 32.15 -11.24
CA ILE A 250 7.00 30.97 -11.90
C ILE A 250 8.09 30.34 -12.77
N SER A 251 8.16 29.01 -12.77
CA SER A 251 9.17 28.24 -13.54
C SER A 251 8.55 27.03 -14.23
N THR A 252 9.18 26.58 -15.32
CA THR A 252 8.72 25.42 -16.10
C THR A 252 8.85 24.14 -15.28
N ALA A 253 7.80 23.31 -15.26
CA ALA A 253 7.77 22.01 -14.59
C ALA A 253 7.71 20.82 -15.58
N ALA A 254 7.07 21.00 -16.74
CA ALA A 254 7.08 20.01 -17.80
C ALA A 254 6.95 20.64 -19.19
N VAL A 255 7.55 19.98 -20.18
CA VAL A 255 7.54 20.40 -21.59
C VAL A 255 7.16 19.24 -22.53
N ILE A 256 6.62 19.59 -23.70
CA ILE A 256 6.64 18.72 -24.88
C ILE A 256 7.74 19.21 -25.81
N ASN A 257 8.55 18.29 -26.34
CA ASN A 257 9.50 18.54 -27.42
C ASN A 257 9.06 17.88 -28.73
N THR A 258 9.31 18.57 -29.83
CA THR A 258 9.28 18.00 -31.19
C THR A 258 10.70 18.04 -31.76
N ILE A 259 11.26 16.87 -32.10
CA ILE A 259 12.69 16.72 -32.45
C ILE A 259 12.84 15.85 -33.69
N GLY A 260 12.94 16.46 -34.87
CA GLY A 260 13.13 15.73 -36.13
C GLY A 260 12.04 14.69 -36.41
N GLY A 261 10.78 15.04 -36.17
CA GLY A 261 9.62 14.14 -36.29
C GLY A 261 9.33 13.29 -35.04
N ARG A 262 10.26 13.14 -34.10
CA ARG A 262 9.99 12.52 -32.79
C ARG A 262 9.24 13.49 -31.89
N GLN A 263 8.41 12.94 -31.00
CA GLN A 263 7.76 13.70 -29.92
C GLN A 263 8.11 13.11 -28.56
N GLN A 264 8.43 13.94 -27.57
CA GLN A 264 8.56 13.51 -26.18
C GLN A 264 7.89 14.49 -25.20
N MET A 265 7.29 13.98 -24.13
CA MET A 265 6.84 14.76 -22.96
C MET A 265 7.85 14.54 -21.83
N VAL A 266 8.26 15.61 -21.16
CA VAL A 266 9.41 15.61 -20.24
C VAL A 266 9.01 16.32 -18.95
N TRP A 267 9.10 15.62 -17.82
CA TRP A 267 8.76 16.12 -16.50
C TRP A 267 10.00 16.33 -15.63
N PHE A 268 10.08 17.50 -15.01
CA PHE A 268 11.20 17.91 -14.15
C PHE A 268 10.92 17.69 -12.66
N ALA A 269 10.10 16.68 -12.34
CA ALA A 269 9.71 16.28 -10.99
C ALA A 269 9.68 14.76 -10.86
N THR A 270 9.98 14.27 -9.66
CA THR A 270 9.79 12.87 -9.25
C THR A 270 8.30 12.52 -9.25
N PHE A 271 7.99 11.25 -9.56
CA PHE A 271 6.65 10.69 -9.44
C PHE A 271 6.66 9.54 -8.43
N ALA A 272 5.67 9.51 -7.55
CA ALA A 272 5.47 8.51 -6.51
C ALA A 272 3.95 8.28 -6.34
N THR A 273 3.38 7.39 -7.14
CA THR A 273 1.92 7.15 -7.17
C THR A 273 1.40 6.38 -5.96
N ASP A 274 2.30 5.69 -5.27
CA ASP A 274 2.10 4.95 -4.03
C ASP A 274 1.58 5.85 -2.91
N TRP A 275 2.20 7.02 -2.69
CA TRP A 275 1.79 7.96 -1.64
C TRP A 275 1.32 9.34 -2.13
N SER A 276 1.63 9.78 -3.36
CA SER A 276 1.29 11.13 -3.83
C SER A 276 0.03 11.21 -4.68
N ALA A 277 -0.99 11.93 -4.17
CA ALA A 277 -2.15 12.36 -4.96
C ALA A 277 -1.75 13.20 -6.18
N SER A 278 -0.71 14.03 -6.04
CA SER A 278 -0.19 14.87 -7.13
C SER A 278 0.42 14.04 -8.26
N SER A 279 1.17 12.98 -7.96
CA SER A 279 1.70 12.09 -9.00
C SER A 279 0.59 11.34 -9.74
N ASN A 280 -0.48 10.93 -9.04
CA ASN A 280 -1.65 10.33 -9.69
C ASN A 280 -2.35 11.36 -10.61
N PHE A 281 -2.67 12.57 -10.10
CA PHE A 281 -3.24 13.66 -10.91
C PHE A 281 -2.44 13.95 -12.19
N LEU A 282 -1.10 14.00 -12.09
CA LEU A 282 -0.23 14.31 -13.22
C LEU A 282 -0.04 13.13 -14.18
N ASN A 283 -0.18 11.88 -13.72
CA ASN A 283 -0.04 10.69 -14.57
C ASN A 283 -1.03 10.71 -15.75
N HIS A 284 -2.28 11.11 -15.51
CA HIS A 284 -3.31 11.20 -16.56
C HIS A 284 -2.93 12.10 -17.74
N ALA A 285 -2.08 13.11 -17.52
CA ALA A 285 -1.59 14.00 -18.57
C ALA A 285 -0.70 13.24 -19.55
N TRP A 286 0.33 12.54 -19.04
CA TRP A 286 1.24 11.80 -19.90
C TRP A 286 0.63 10.52 -20.46
N ILE A 287 -0.22 9.81 -19.70
CA ILE A 287 -0.93 8.60 -20.16
C ILE A 287 -1.81 8.95 -21.37
N THR A 288 -2.65 9.98 -21.23
CA THR A 288 -3.52 10.43 -22.34
C THR A 288 -2.70 10.95 -23.52
N TRP A 289 -1.61 11.68 -23.27
CA TRP A 289 -0.76 12.21 -24.32
C TRP A 289 -0.04 11.11 -25.10
N ALA A 290 0.58 10.14 -24.41
CA ALA A 290 1.36 9.07 -25.01
C ALA A 290 0.49 8.13 -25.85
N THR A 291 -0.65 7.67 -25.29
CA THR A 291 -1.65 6.83 -25.98
C THR A 291 -2.46 7.58 -27.02
N ARG A 292 -2.38 8.92 -27.08
CA ARG A 292 -3.29 9.80 -27.84
C ARG A 292 -4.77 9.65 -27.46
N GLY A 293 -5.07 9.12 -26.27
CA GLY A 293 -6.42 8.82 -25.80
C GLY A 293 -7.04 7.57 -26.46
N LEU A 294 -6.22 6.68 -27.01
CA LEU A 294 -6.61 5.51 -27.79
C LEU A 294 -5.97 4.24 -27.19
N TYR A 295 -6.76 3.40 -26.54
CA TYR A 295 -6.24 2.22 -25.81
C TYR A 295 -7.31 1.15 -25.54
N ALA A 296 -6.85 -0.08 -25.28
CA ALA A 296 -7.66 -1.06 -24.52
C ALA A 296 -7.60 -0.67 -23.04
N GLY A 297 -8.74 -0.67 -22.37
CA GLY A 297 -8.92 -0.03 -21.07
C GLY A 297 -10.04 1.02 -21.08
N TYR A 298 -10.27 1.67 -19.94
CA TYR A 298 -11.25 2.75 -19.74
C TYR A 298 -10.88 3.61 -18.53
N ARG A 299 -11.53 4.76 -18.35
CA ARG A 299 -11.38 5.63 -17.18
C ARG A 299 -12.74 5.81 -16.50
N ARG A 300 -12.82 5.54 -15.19
CA ARG A 300 -14.01 5.77 -14.37
C ARG A 300 -13.58 6.11 -12.94
N ILE A 301 -14.22 7.10 -12.34
CA ILE A 301 -14.20 7.30 -10.88
C ILE A 301 -15.44 6.62 -10.30
N ASN A 302 -15.23 5.79 -9.28
CA ASN A 302 -16.29 5.32 -8.41
C ASN A 302 -16.18 5.98 -7.03
N LEU A 303 -17.29 6.51 -6.51
CA LEU A 303 -17.38 7.07 -5.16
C LEU A 303 -18.53 6.36 -4.44
N ASN A 304 -18.23 5.15 -3.98
CA ASN A 304 -19.18 4.30 -3.27
C ASN A 304 -18.97 4.53 -1.76
N THR A 305 -19.91 5.17 -1.09
CA THR A 305 -19.86 5.37 0.37
C THR A 305 -20.84 4.40 1.02
N GLN A 306 -20.34 3.44 1.77
CA GLN A 306 -21.15 2.50 2.54
C GLN A 306 -21.30 3.00 3.96
N VAL A 307 -22.52 2.96 4.48
CA VAL A 307 -22.84 3.25 5.88
C VAL A 307 -23.33 1.98 6.54
N ASP A 308 -22.50 1.49 7.45
CA ASP A 308 -22.70 0.29 8.25
C ASP A 308 -23.55 0.61 9.50
N ASP A 309 -23.83 -0.39 10.34
CA ASP A 309 -24.60 -0.32 11.61
C ASP A 309 -26.04 0.23 11.54
N MET A 310 -26.70 0.30 10.38
CA MET A 310 -28.03 0.93 10.32
C MET A 310 -29.07 0.16 11.14
N PHE A 311 -29.78 0.92 11.99
CA PHE A 311 -30.70 0.49 13.06
C PHE A 311 -30.06 0.05 14.38
N LEU A 312 -28.73 -0.07 14.49
CA LEU A 312 -28.06 -0.32 15.77
C LEU A 312 -27.94 0.97 16.61
N ILE A 313 -27.59 0.78 17.89
CA ILE A 313 -27.08 1.80 18.79
C ILE A 313 -25.58 1.58 18.93
N THR A 314 -24.76 2.59 18.70
CA THR A 314 -23.29 2.49 18.82
C THR A 314 -22.82 3.25 20.07
N ASP A 315 -21.93 2.65 20.85
CA ASP A 315 -21.20 3.32 21.94
C ASP A 315 -20.20 4.33 21.38
N ILE A 316 -20.12 5.50 22.01
CA ILE A 316 -19.36 6.64 21.51
C ILE A 316 -18.04 6.80 22.26
N TYR A 317 -16.94 6.86 21.50
CA TYR A 317 -15.58 7.01 22.01
C TYR A 317 -15.40 8.29 22.86
N SER A 318 -15.99 9.40 22.41
CA SER A 318 -15.97 10.67 23.14
C SER A 318 -17.24 11.51 22.91
N PRO A 319 -17.98 11.87 23.97
CA PRO A 319 -17.72 11.58 25.38
C PRO A 319 -18.01 10.10 25.74
N PRO A 320 -17.12 9.44 26.50
CA PRO A 320 -17.26 8.01 26.81
C PRO A 320 -18.45 7.74 27.73
N ASN A 321 -19.00 6.52 27.67
CA ASN A 321 -20.26 6.12 28.32
C ASN A 321 -21.48 6.91 27.80
N THR A 322 -21.47 7.30 26.52
CA THR A 322 -22.64 7.80 25.81
C THR A 322 -22.85 7.00 24.53
N THR A 323 -24.10 6.88 24.09
CA THR A 323 -24.46 6.13 22.88
C THR A 323 -25.14 7.04 21.86
N TYR A 324 -25.15 6.62 20.60
CA TYR A 324 -25.90 7.32 19.54
C TYR A 324 -26.54 6.32 18.57
N ALA A 325 -27.73 6.67 18.09
CA ALA A 325 -28.38 6.05 16.95
C ALA A 325 -28.93 7.14 16.03
N VAL A 326 -28.71 7.00 14.72
CA VAL A 326 -29.11 7.95 13.69
C VAL A 326 -30.63 8.15 13.65
N THR A 327 -31.07 9.41 13.62
CA THR A 327 -32.50 9.73 13.66
C THR A 327 -33.10 9.84 12.25
N THR A 328 -34.44 9.80 12.16
CA THR A 328 -35.15 10.09 10.90
C THR A 328 -34.87 11.50 10.39
N ASP A 329 -34.63 12.46 11.28
CA ASP A 329 -34.31 13.85 10.90
C ASP A 329 -32.88 13.95 10.33
N ASP A 330 -31.94 13.12 10.80
CA ASP A 330 -30.61 13.00 10.21
C ASP A 330 -30.68 12.39 8.80
N LEU A 331 -31.43 11.29 8.62
CA LEU A 331 -31.61 10.62 7.33
C LEU A 331 -32.31 11.51 6.30
N ALA A 332 -33.41 12.18 6.68
CA ALA A 332 -34.14 13.10 5.80
C ALA A 332 -33.25 14.26 5.29
N GLN A 333 -32.27 14.69 6.09
CA GLN A 333 -31.30 15.71 5.67
C GLN A 333 -30.30 15.16 4.63
N HIS A 334 -29.89 13.89 4.73
CA HIS A 334 -29.09 13.21 3.70
C HIS A 334 -29.86 13.00 2.40
N VAL A 335 -31.15 12.65 2.48
CA VAL A 335 -32.06 12.63 1.32
C VAL A 335 -32.14 14.02 0.68
N SER A 336 -32.28 15.08 1.47
CA SER A 336 -32.34 16.47 0.96
C SER A 336 -31.01 16.97 0.39
N TRP A 337 -29.87 16.44 0.84
CA TRP A 337 -28.52 16.86 0.44
C TRP A 337 -28.02 16.11 -0.79
N THR A 338 -28.38 14.84 -0.98
CA THR A 338 -27.90 14.01 -2.09
C THR A 338 -28.11 14.66 -3.48
N PRO A 339 -29.26 15.30 -3.80
CA PRO A 339 -29.41 16.06 -5.05
C PRO A 339 -28.51 17.31 -5.13
N LYS A 340 -28.20 17.95 -4.00
CA LYS A 340 -27.38 19.18 -3.92
C LYS A 340 -25.90 18.89 -4.19
N ILE A 341 -25.38 17.76 -3.69
CA ILE A 341 -24.01 17.31 -3.96
C ILE A 341 -23.86 16.78 -5.40
N ASN A 342 -24.88 16.07 -5.91
CA ASN A 342 -24.93 15.68 -7.33
C ASN A 342 -24.89 16.89 -8.27
N ALA A 343 -25.58 18.00 -7.92
CA ALA A 343 -25.55 19.24 -8.70
C ALA A 343 -24.19 19.99 -8.68
N LYS A 344 -23.23 19.58 -7.84
CA LYS A 344 -21.85 20.08 -7.83
C LYS A 344 -20.90 19.25 -8.69
N LEU A 345 -21.24 17.99 -8.96
CA LEU A 345 -20.44 17.05 -9.74
C LEU A 345 -20.52 17.34 -11.26
N PRO A 346 -19.57 16.84 -12.07
CA PRO A 346 -19.61 17.05 -13.52
C PRO A 346 -20.76 16.31 -14.19
N ALA A 347 -21.13 16.72 -15.40
CA ALA A 347 -22.23 16.10 -16.15
C ALA A 347 -22.05 14.58 -16.31
N GLY A 348 -23.14 13.82 -16.24
CA GLY A 348 -23.09 12.35 -16.29
C GLY A 348 -22.74 11.67 -14.97
N SER A 349 -22.42 12.42 -13.92
CA SER A 349 -22.23 11.88 -12.56
C SER A 349 -23.54 11.39 -11.93
N SER A 350 -23.45 10.43 -11.01
CA SER A 350 -24.59 9.94 -10.22
C SER A 350 -24.12 9.36 -8.89
N TYR A 351 -24.08 10.20 -7.85
CA TYR A 351 -23.67 9.82 -6.50
C TYR A 351 -24.87 9.42 -5.63
N PHE A 352 -24.71 8.37 -4.82
CA PHE A 352 -25.65 8.00 -3.75
C PHE A 352 -24.92 7.26 -2.60
N ILE A 353 -25.51 7.34 -1.41
CA ILE A 353 -25.07 6.56 -0.25
C ILE A 353 -25.69 5.15 -0.32
N GLU A 354 -24.90 4.13 -0.03
CA GLU A 354 -25.37 2.77 0.22
C GLU A 354 -25.39 2.51 1.74
N ILE A 355 -26.39 1.78 2.22
CA ILE A 355 -26.58 1.51 3.65
C ILE A 355 -26.62 -0.01 3.88
N GLY A 356 -25.78 -0.50 4.79
CA GLY A 356 -25.84 -1.82 5.40
C GLY A 356 -26.81 -1.81 6.59
N HIS A 357 -27.73 -2.77 6.65
CA HIS A 357 -28.80 -2.81 7.66
C HIS A 357 -28.71 -4.01 8.58
N ASN A 358 -29.03 -3.80 9.86
CA ASN A 358 -29.10 -4.81 10.92
C ASN A 358 -30.54 -4.92 11.44
N GLY A 359 -31.23 -6.00 11.07
CA GLY A 359 -32.65 -6.14 11.37
C GLY A 359 -32.99 -6.22 12.86
N ASN A 360 -32.07 -6.66 13.73
CA ASN A 360 -32.32 -6.79 15.17
C ASN A 360 -32.44 -5.44 15.87
N GLY A 361 -31.60 -4.46 15.56
CA GLY A 361 -31.68 -3.11 16.15
C GLY A 361 -33.02 -2.41 15.88
N ASN A 362 -33.65 -2.70 14.73
CA ASN A 362 -35.02 -2.23 14.44
C ASN A 362 -36.06 -2.84 15.40
N ILE A 363 -35.82 -4.07 15.87
CA ILE A 363 -36.70 -4.83 16.77
C ILE A 363 -36.43 -4.44 18.22
N GLU A 364 -35.17 -4.30 18.64
CA GLU A 364 -34.76 -3.73 19.94
C GLU A 364 -35.40 -2.35 20.16
N SER A 365 -35.23 -1.45 19.18
CA SER A 365 -35.81 -0.11 19.18
C SER A 365 -37.34 -0.13 19.29
N ALA A 366 -38.01 -1.10 18.67
CA ALA A 366 -39.45 -1.29 18.79
C ALA A 366 -39.87 -1.89 20.14
N ALA A 367 -39.06 -2.80 20.70
CA ALA A 367 -39.33 -3.52 21.96
C ALA A 367 -39.05 -2.67 23.21
N ASN A 368 -38.25 -1.60 23.12
CA ASN A 368 -37.83 -0.69 24.21
C ASN A 368 -38.97 0.17 24.84
N THR A 369 -40.21 -0.32 24.82
CA THR A 369 -41.35 0.18 25.61
C THR A 369 -42.25 -1.00 25.97
N THR A 370 -42.94 -0.99 27.12
CA THR A 370 -43.83 -2.12 27.52
C THR A 370 -44.92 -2.45 26.49
N SER A 371 -45.43 -1.45 25.76
CA SER A 371 -46.36 -1.64 24.64
C SER A 371 -45.68 -2.26 23.41
N GLY A 372 -44.42 -1.91 23.20
CA GLY A 372 -43.53 -2.43 22.17
C GLY A 372 -43.16 -3.88 22.41
N GLU A 373 -42.63 -4.22 23.58
CA GLU A 373 -42.41 -5.58 24.10
C GLU A 373 -43.65 -6.47 23.91
N THR A 374 -44.84 -5.97 24.26
CA THR A 374 -46.12 -6.69 24.08
C THR A 374 -46.48 -6.90 22.61
N ALA A 375 -46.13 -5.97 21.71
CA ALA A 375 -46.33 -6.11 20.26
C ALA A 375 -45.26 -6.99 19.60
N CYS A 376 -44.05 -6.96 20.16
CA CYS A 376 -42.88 -7.73 19.78
C CYS A 376 -42.77 -8.99 20.66
N THR A 377 -43.83 -9.80 20.66
CA THR A 377 -44.13 -10.97 21.54
C THR A 377 -43.03 -12.02 21.76
N THR A 378 -41.93 -11.89 21.05
CA THR A 378 -40.87 -12.88 20.85
C THR A 378 -39.50 -12.32 21.25
N GLY A 379 -39.41 -11.01 21.51
CA GLY A 379 -38.18 -10.27 21.81
C GLY A 379 -37.37 -9.88 20.57
N PRO A 380 -36.36 -9.00 20.73
CA PRO A 380 -35.16 -9.03 19.91
C PRO A 380 -34.32 -10.29 20.21
N ILE A 381 -33.23 -10.48 19.47
CA ILE A 381 -32.17 -11.42 19.85
C ILE A 381 -31.25 -10.72 20.85
N GLU A 382 -30.92 -11.40 21.94
CA GLU A 382 -29.96 -10.96 22.94
C GLU A 382 -29.04 -12.14 23.29
N TYR A 383 -27.75 -11.88 23.46
CA TYR A 383 -26.73 -12.82 23.90
C TYR A 383 -25.68 -12.08 24.74
N ASP A 384 -24.88 -12.81 25.52
CA ASP A 384 -23.78 -12.23 26.30
C ASP A 384 -22.72 -11.63 25.35
N GLU A 385 -22.03 -10.58 25.81
CA GLU A 385 -20.97 -9.86 25.07
C GLU A 385 -19.93 -10.84 24.50
N GLN A 386 -19.70 -10.76 23.19
CA GLN A 386 -18.74 -11.63 22.50
C GLN A 386 -17.31 -11.21 22.86
N ILE A 387 -16.43 -12.20 23.05
CA ILE A 387 -14.99 -11.96 23.19
C ILE A 387 -14.39 -11.99 21.79
N ASP A 388 -13.95 -10.83 21.31
CA ASP A 388 -13.25 -10.68 20.03
C ASP A 388 -12.08 -11.67 19.92
N THR A 389 -11.98 -12.33 18.76
CA THR A 389 -10.80 -13.14 18.44
C THR A 389 -9.63 -12.25 17.99
N PRO A 390 -8.38 -12.73 18.09
CA PRO A 390 -7.27 -12.11 17.37
C PRO A 390 -7.60 -11.89 15.89
N LEU A 391 -7.05 -10.82 15.32
CA LEU A 391 -7.30 -10.48 13.93
C LEU A 391 -6.78 -11.60 13.00
N GLU A 392 -7.52 -11.88 11.93
CA GLU A 392 -7.27 -12.99 11.00
C GLU A 392 -7.34 -14.41 11.61
N PHE A 393 -7.94 -14.57 12.80
CA PHE A 393 -8.25 -15.88 13.39
C PHE A 393 -8.99 -16.80 12.40
N SER A 394 -8.35 -17.92 12.04
CA SER A 394 -9.00 -18.96 11.23
C SER A 394 -9.57 -20.06 12.11
N LYS A 395 -10.89 -20.19 12.09
CA LYS A 395 -11.60 -21.16 12.92
C LYS A 395 -11.43 -22.58 12.42
N ALA A 396 -11.15 -23.51 13.33
CA ALA A 396 -11.25 -24.94 13.07
C ALA A 396 -12.68 -25.29 12.60
N LEU A 397 -12.80 -25.97 11.45
CA LEU A 397 -14.10 -26.24 10.84
C LEU A 397 -14.93 -27.19 11.72
N GLY A 398 -16.20 -26.82 11.95
CA GLY A 398 -17.11 -27.55 12.82
C GLY A 398 -17.03 -27.21 14.32
N THR A 399 -16.18 -26.25 14.74
CA THR A 399 -16.14 -25.77 16.14
C THR A 399 -16.96 -24.48 16.33
N GLY A 400 -16.95 -23.96 17.57
CA GLY A 400 -17.76 -22.82 18.03
C GLY A 400 -18.88 -23.29 18.97
N GLN A 401 -19.69 -22.35 19.49
CA GLN A 401 -20.89 -22.64 20.28
C GLN A 401 -22.04 -21.75 19.79
N ASN A 402 -23.24 -22.31 19.67
CA ASN A 402 -24.39 -21.61 19.12
C ASN A 402 -24.98 -20.58 20.11
N LEU A 403 -25.47 -19.46 19.57
CA LEU A 403 -26.22 -18.45 20.32
C LEU A 403 -27.74 -18.66 20.14
N GLN A 404 -28.53 -18.37 21.19
CA GLN A 404 -29.98 -18.67 21.20
C GLN A 404 -30.82 -17.52 20.63
N SER A 405 -31.96 -17.83 19.98
CA SER A 405 -32.68 -16.82 19.17
C SER A 405 -34.13 -17.15 18.76
N GLN A 406 -34.94 -16.12 18.44
CA GLN A 406 -36.40 -16.17 18.17
C GLN A 406 -36.90 -14.98 17.27
N GLU A 407 -37.97 -15.10 16.46
CA GLU A 407 -38.27 -14.20 15.28
C GLU A 407 -39.10 -12.89 15.51
N MET A 408 -38.92 -11.81 14.69
CA MET A 408 -39.66 -10.53 14.83
C MET A 408 -39.95 -9.63 13.55
N VAL A 409 -40.56 -8.42 13.74
CA VAL A 409 -41.45 -7.61 12.83
C VAL A 409 -41.45 -6.08 13.23
N ARG A 410 -41.68 -4.97 12.47
CA ARG A 410 -41.72 -4.47 11.04
C ARG A 410 -42.01 -2.93 10.96
N LYS A 411 -41.39 -2.13 10.04
CA LYS A 411 -41.99 -1.09 9.10
C LYS A 411 -40.97 -0.04 8.54
N SER A 412 -41.31 0.70 7.46
CA SER A 412 -40.40 1.68 6.80
C SER A 412 -41.09 2.82 6.00
N ARG A 413 -40.31 3.88 5.68
CA ARG A 413 -40.52 4.88 4.58
C ARG A 413 -39.15 5.50 4.18
N GLU A 414 -39.10 6.25 3.08
CA GLU A 414 -37.92 6.92 2.46
C GLU A 414 -36.99 6.11 1.53
N ARG A 415 -36.64 4.86 1.85
CA ARG A 415 -35.97 3.83 1.00
C ARG A 415 -35.21 4.35 -0.25
N ASP A 416 -35.89 4.50 -1.40
CA ASP A 416 -35.29 4.57 -2.75
C ASP A 416 -34.33 5.75 -3.01
N ALA A 417 -34.21 6.71 -2.08
CA ALA A 417 -33.16 7.71 -2.09
C ALA A 417 -31.74 7.11 -1.99
N PHE A 418 -31.62 5.95 -1.34
CA PHE A 418 -30.36 5.25 -1.04
C PHE A 418 -30.14 4.02 -1.95
N ALA A 419 -29.03 3.32 -1.71
CA ALA A 419 -28.89 1.90 -1.99
C ALA A 419 -28.87 1.08 -0.68
N HIS A 420 -29.17 -0.21 -0.77
CA HIS A 420 -29.35 -1.08 0.40
C HIS A 420 -28.64 -2.42 0.23
N VAL A 421 -27.95 -2.86 1.28
CA VAL A 421 -27.26 -4.16 1.39
C VAL A 421 -27.48 -4.76 2.79
N SER A 422 -27.35 -6.07 2.96
CA SER A 422 -27.39 -6.70 4.29
C SER A 422 -26.09 -6.45 5.05
N HIS A 423 -26.18 -6.18 6.35
CA HIS A 423 -25.02 -6.12 7.26
C HIS A 423 -25.14 -7.17 8.39
N THR A 424 -25.74 -8.32 8.07
CA THR A 424 -26.22 -9.35 9.03
C THR A 424 -27.41 -8.88 9.87
N PHE A 425 -27.93 -9.71 10.78
CA PHE A 425 -29.17 -9.44 11.50
C PHE A 425 -28.91 -8.78 12.86
N THR A 426 -28.04 -9.39 13.68
CA THR A 426 -27.67 -8.92 15.02
C THR A 426 -26.33 -8.19 15.10
N HIS A 427 -25.47 -8.31 14.06
CA HIS A 427 -24.05 -7.93 14.12
C HIS A 427 -23.21 -8.86 15.03
N GLU A 428 -23.49 -10.16 14.98
CA GLU A 428 -22.64 -11.21 15.59
C GLU A 428 -21.24 -11.23 14.97
N ASP A 429 -20.16 -11.22 15.77
CA ASP A 429 -18.80 -11.55 15.27
C ASP A 429 -18.79 -12.97 14.70
N GLN A 430 -18.34 -13.10 13.46
CA GLN A 430 -18.39 -14.35 12.71
C GLN A 430 -17.05 -15.06 12.62
N ASN A 431 -16.00 -14.60 13.33
CA ASN A 431 -14.69 -15.23 13.34
C ASN A 431 -14.75 -16.60 14.03
N ASN A 432 -15.43 -16.72 15.17
CA ASN A 432 -15.59 -18.00 15.90
C ASN A 432 -17.02 -18.59 15.85
N ALA A 433 -18.00 -17.89 15.25
CA ALA A 433 -19.38 -18.34 15.14
C ALA A 433 -19.54 -19.68 14.39
N THR A 434 -20.65 -20.40 14.64
CA THR A 434 -20.94 -21.65 13.94
C THR A 434 -21.67 -21.39 12.62
N TYR A 435 -21.69 -22.40 11.74
CA TYR A 435 -22.52 -22.38 10.52
C TYR A 435 -24.00 -22.08 10.82
N PHE A 436 -24.51 -22.51 11.98
CA PHE A 436 -25.92 -22.38 12.33
C PHE A 436 -26.31 -20.93 12.66
N ASP A 437 -25.46 -20.23 13.42
CA ASP A 437 -25.69 -18.84 13.84
C ASP A 437 -25.55 -17.93 12.63
N VAL A 438 -24.46 -18.05 11.87
CA VAL A 438 -24.24 -17.30 10.62
C VAL A 438 -25.33 -17.56 9.58
N SER A 439 -25.84 -18.79 9.46
CA SER A 439 -26.98 -19.05 8.56
C SER A 439 -28.29 -18.41 9.03
N ARG A 440 -28.46 -18.10 10.32
CA ARG A 440 -29.58 -17.28 10.82
C ARG A 440 -29.33 -15.82 10.54
N GLU A 441 -28.15 -15.30 10.84
CA GLU A 441 -27.74 -13.92 10.54
C GLU A 441 -28.01 -13.50 9.09
N ILE A 442 -27.70 -14.36 8.11
CA ILE A 442 -28.01 -14.06 6.70
C ILE A 442 -29.49 -14.26 6.36
N SER A 443 -30.09 -15.40 6.75
CA SER A 443 -31.47 -15.74 6.36
C SER A 443 -32.51 -14.83 7.00
N TRP A 444 -32.31 -14.43 8.25
CA TRP A 444 -33.21 -13.57 8.99
C TRP A 444 -33.11 -12.11 8.59
N ASN A 445 -31.91 -11.58 8.33
CA ASN A 445 -31.81 -10.22 7.79
C ASN A 445 -32.41 -10.16 6.38
N THR A 446 -32.20 -11.19 5.54
CA THR A 446 -32.87 -11.34 4.24
C THR A 446 -34.39 -11.38 4.38
N ALA A 447 -34.92 -12.12 5.36
CA ALA A 447 -36.35 -12.18 5.64
C ALA A 447 -36.89 -10.82 6.10
N TRP A 448 -36.24 -10.16 7.06
CA TRP A 448 -36.60 -8.83 7.58
C TRP A 448 -36.53 -7.75 6.48
N LEU A 449 -35.44 -7.64 5.72
CA LEU A 449 -35.26 -6.71 4.59
C LEU A 449 -36.41 -6.81 3.58
N LYS A 450 -36.84 -8.04 3.26
CA LYS A 450 -38.00 -8.32 2.41
C LYS A 450 -39.33 -7.97 3.08
N GLN A 451 -39.44 -8.20 4.38
CA GLN A 451 -40.64 -8.00 5.17
C GLN A 451 -40.93 -6.52 5.50
N VAL A 452 -39.89 -5.69 5.64
CA VAL A 452 -39.96 -4.22 5.74
C VAL A 452 -39.90 -3.51 4.37
N GLY A 453 -39.68 -4.25 3.28
CA GLY A 453 -39.75 -3.73 1.90
C GLY A 453 -38.47 -3.02 1.40
N LEU A 454 -37.37 -3.08 2.15
CA LEU A 454 -36.05 -2.59 1.72
C LEU A 454 -35.49 -3.43 0.56
N SER A 455 -35.71 -4.76 0.56
CA SER A 455 -35.29 -5.66 -0.54
C SER A 455 -36.03 -5.42 -1.87
N SER A 456 -36.97 -4.47 -1.91
CA SER A 456 -37.71 -4.06 -3.11
C SER A 456 -37.33 -2.64 -3.56
N ALA A 457 -36.18 -2.13 -3.09
CA ALA A 457 -35.63 -0.85 -3.51
C ALA A 457 -35.17 -0.85 -4.97
N ASN A 458 -35.14 0.32 -5.59
CA ASN A 458 -34.54 0.52 -6.92
C ASN A 458 -33.04 0.16 -6.96
N ARG A 459 -32.37 0.19 -5.81
CA ARG A 459 -30.96 -0.21 -5.62
C ARG A 459 -30.85 -1.11 -4.38
N PHE A 460 -31.03 -2.41 -4.60
CA PHE A 460 -30.79 -3.43 -3.59
C PHE A 460 -29.68 -4.37 -4.07
N SER A 461 -28.75 -4.70 -3.17
CA SER A 461 -27.70 -5.70 -3.36
C SER A 461 -28.15 -6.97 -2.65
N SER A 462 -28.31 -8.06 -3.41
CA SER A 462 -28.98 -9.30 -2.97
C SER A 462 -28.07 -10.53 -3.01
N GLN A 463 -26.90 -10.41 -3.64
CA GLN A 463 -25.87 -11.46 -3.71
C GLN A 463 -24.66 -11.11 -2.84
N GLY A 464 -24.72 -10.03 -2.07
CA GLY A 464 -23.63 -9.61 -1.21
C GLY A 464 -24.05 -9.01 0.12
N ILE A 465 -23.09 -8.99 1.04
CA ILE A 465 -23.20 -8.40 2.37
C ILE A 465 -21.99 -7.52 2.67
N ILE A 466 -22.16 -6.67 3.67
CA ILE A 466 -21.04 -6.14 4.45
C ILE A 466 -20.90 -7.08 5.66
N PRO A 467 -19.79 -7.81 5.85
CA PRO A 467 -19.62 -8.64 7.05
C PRO A 467 -19.53 -7.76 8.31
N PRO A 468 -20.10 -8.18 9.45
CA PRO A 468 -20.13 -7.38 10.68
C PRO A 468 -18.70 -7.25 11.19
N ALA A 469 -18.26 -6.02 11.48
CA ALA A 469 -16.85 -5.67 11.76
C ALA A 469 -15.78 -6.30 10.81
N ILE A 470 -16.15 -6.68 9.58
CA ILE A 470 -15.27 -7.39 8.63
C ILE A 470 -14.76 -8.74 9.21
N THR A 471 -15.64 -9.45 9.91
CA THR A 471 -15.39 -10.75 10.56
C THR A 471 -15.81 -11.95 9.69
N GLY A 472 -15.40 -13.16 10.09
CA GLY A 472 -15.79 -14.43 9.44
C GLY A 472 -15.06 -14.75 8.13
N LEU A 473 -14.22 -13.85 7.62
CA LEU A 473 -13.48 -14.01 6.36
C LEU A 473 -12.42 -15.13 6.37
N HIS A 474 -12.08 -15.65 7.55
CA HIS A 474 -11.22 -16.82 7.75
C HIS A 474 -11.95 -18.01 8.44
N ASN A 475 -13.27 -17.94 8.57
CA ASN A 475 -14.14 -18.99 9.11
C ASN A 475 -14.89 -19.71 7.98
N GLY A 476 -14.39 -20.87 7.55
CA GLY A 476 -14.98 -21.63 6.45
C GLY A 476 -16.42 -22.12 6.70
N ASP A 477 -16.90 -22.15 7.95
CA ASP A 477 -18.31 -22.40 8.25
C ASP A 477 -19.18 -21.17 7.97
N ALA A 478 -18.70 -19.97 8.30
CA ALA A 478 -19.39 -18.71 8.01
C ALA A 478 -19.49 -18.48 6.50
N LEU A 479 -18.37 -18.61 5.78
CA LEU A 479 -18.32 -18.49 4.32
C LEU A 479 -19.22 -19.49 3.60
N ARG A 480 -19.36 -20.71 4.13
CA ARG A 480 -20.31 -21.72 3.62
C ARG A 480 -21.75 -21.29 3.88
N ALA A 481 -22.08 -20.85 5.10
CA ALA A 481 -23.41 -20.35 5.44
C ALA A 481 -23.82 -19.13 4.59
N TRP A 482 -22.88 -18.23 4.26
CA TRP A 482 -23.11 -17.13 3.32
C TRP A 482 -23.50 -17.67 1.93
N LYS A 483 -22.68 -18.57 1.34
CA LYS A 483 -22.89 -19.14 0.00
C LYS A 483 -24.18 -19.94 -0.11
N ASP A 484 -24.52 -20.73 0.92
CA ASP A 484 -25.76 -21.52 0.98
C ASP A 484 -27.02 -20.64 1.10
N ASN A 485 -26.88 -19.39 1.58
CA ASN A 485 -27.94 -18.37 1.57
C ASN A 485 -27.89 -17.44 0.33
N GLY A 486 -27.04 -17.73 -0.66
CA GLY A 486 -26.95 -16.99 -1.92
C GLY A 486 -26.01 -15.78 -1.92
N ILE A 487 -25.22 -15.59 -0.86
CA ILE A 487 -24.22 -14.52 -0.75
C ILE A 487 -22.89 -15.01 -1.33
N ILE A 488 -22.37 -14.28 -2.33
CA ILE A 488 -21.12 -14.57 -3.03
C ILE A 488 -20.18 -13.36 -3.09
N PHE A 489 -20.69 -12.14 -2.86
CA PHE A 489 -19.91 -10.90 -2.81
C PHE A 489 -19.82 -10.39 -1.38
N VAL A 490 -18.64 -9.99 -0.93
CA VAL A 490 -18.45 -9.28 0.34
C VAL A 490 -17.47 -8.14 0.17
N VAL A 491 -17.38 -7.26 1.16
CA VAL A 491 -16.26 -6.32 1.31
C VAL A 491 -15.31 -6.84 2.38
N GLY A 492 -14.01 -6.62 2.16
CA GLY A 492 -12.97 -6.77 3.17
C GLY A 492 -12.64 -5.43 3.81
N ASP A 493 -11.38 -5.27 4.18
CA ASP A 493 -10.80 -4.02 4.66
C ASP A 493 -9.37 -3.89 4.11
N ASN A 494 -9.04 -2.74 3.53
CA ASN A 494 -7.73 -2.47 2.96
C ASN A 494 -6.65 -2.13 4.00
N THR A 495 -6.99 -1.96 5.29
CA THR A 495 -5.97 -1.93 6.36
C THR A 495 -5.38 -3.32 6.64
N ARG A 496 -6.09 -4.39 6.22
CA ARG A 496 -5.77 -5.80 6.46
C ARG A 496 -5.25 -6.46 5.18
N PRO A 497 -3.92 -6.55 4.96
CA PRO A 497 -3.39 -6.92 3.65
C PRO A 497 -3.78 -8.33 3.21
N VAL A 498 -4.13 -9.24 4.12
CA VAL A 498 -4.57 -10.61 3.79
C VAL A 498 -5.92 -10.65 3.08
N LEU A 499 -6.74 -9.58 3.18
CA LEU A 499 -8.03 -9.44 2.51
C LEU A 499 -7.92 -8.82 1.10
N MET A 500 -6.71 -8.38 0.70
CA MET A 500 -6.44 -7.73 -0.59
C MET A 500 -5.82 -8.70 -1.61
N ASN A 501 -6.14 -8.51 -2.89
CA ASN A 501 -5.53 -9.30 -3.96
C ASN A 501 -4.02 -8.99 -4.09
N LYS A 502 -3.19 -10.03 -4.08
CA LYS A 502 -1.72 -9.92 -4.12
C LYS A 502 -1.10 -9.83 -5.53
N GLN A 503 -1.91 -10.01 -6.58
CA GLN A 503 -1.45 -10.00 -7.98
C GLN A 503 -1.79 -8.69 -8.70
N ASN A 504 -2.91 -8.06 -8.37
CA ASN A 504 -3.31 -6.76 -8.91
C ASN A 504 -4.23 -6.00 -7.94
N GLU A 505 -3.88 -4.76 -7.64
CA GLU A 505 -4.60 -3.84 -6.74
C GLU A 505 -6.02 -3.46 -7.20
N HIS A 506 -6.38 -3.72 -8.46
CA HIS A 506 -7.73 -3.52 -8.99
C HIS A 506 -8.52 -4.82 -9.16
N TRP A 507 -8.06 -5.94 -8.59
CA TRP A 507 -8.79 -7.22 -8.57
C TRP A 507 -9.35 -7.49 -7.18
N PRO A 508 -10.50 -8.19 -7.07
CA PRO A 508 -10.98 -8.69 -5.78
C PRO A 508 -10.11 -9.87 -5.33
N LEU A 509 -10.10 -10.16 -4.04
CA LEU A 509 -9.55 -11.42 -3.53
C LEU A 509 -10.61 -12.52 -3.64
N MET A 510 -10.27 -13.64 -4.26
CA MET A 510 -11.11 -14.84 -4.24
C MET A 510 -10.72 -15.71 -3.05
N THR A 511 -11.69 -16.06 -2.20
CA THR A 511 -11.46 -16.97 -1.07
C THR A 511 -11.02 -18.36 -1.52
N THR A 512 -10.17 -19.00 -0.71
CA THR A 512 -9.69 -20.36 -0.95
C THR A 512 -9.77 -21.20 0.32
N VAL A 513 -9.94 -22.52 0.16
CA VAL A 513 -9.96 -23.45 1.30
C VAL A 513 -8.70 -23.33 2.18
N ALA A 514 -7.54 -23.07 1.58
CA ALA A 514 -6.27 -22.96 2.29
C ALA A 514 -6.11 -21.67 3.11
N ALA A 515 -6.59 -20.52 2.61
CA ALA A 515 -6.42 -19.23 3.30
C ALA A 515 -7.66 -18.81 4.12
N ASN A 516 -8.84 -19.35 3.82
CA ASN A 516 -10.12 -18.89 4.37
C ASN A 516 -11.00 -20.03 4.93
N GLY A 517 -10.56 -21.29 4.81
CA GLY A 517 -11.36 -22.48 5.18
C GLY A 517 -12.46 -22.86 4.19
N TYR A 518 -12.77 -22.01 3.19
CA TYR A 518 -13.77 -22.27 2.15
C TYR A 518 -13.48 -21.46 0.88
N ASP A 519 -14.12 -21.81 -0.25
CA ASP A 519 -13.84 -21.20 -1.56
C ASP A 519 -15.04 -20.50 -2.22
N GLY A 520 -14.75 -19.63 -3.18
CA GLY A 520 -15.77 -19.08 -4.09
C GLY A 520 -16.69 -18.01 -3.49
N ILE A 521 -16.35 -17.44 -2.33
CA ILE A 521 -16.75 -16.08 -1.94
C ILE A 521 -15.72 -15.09 -2.52
N GLN A 522 -16.18 -13.95 -3.03
CA GLN A 522 -15.36 -12.85 -3.54
C GLN A 522 -15.32 -11.70 -2.54
N ILE A 523 -14.11 -11.40 -2.04
CA ILE A 523 -13.82 -10.28 -1.14
C ILE A 523 -13.39 -9.09 -2.00
N ASN A 524 -14.17 -8.02 -1.97
CA ASN A 524 -13.87 -6.77 -2.64
C ASN A 524 -13.10 -5.85 -1.69
N PRO A 525 -12.08 -5.11 -2.16
CA PRO A 525 -11.35 -4.16 -1.32
C PRO A 525 -12.27 -3.02 -0.85
N ARG A 526 -11.99 -2.45 0.32
CA ARG A 526 -12.74 -1.32 0.92
C ARG A 526 -11.79 -0.44 1.73
N TRP A 527 -11.79 0.86 1.49
CA TRP A 527 -10.98 1.82 2.25
C TRP A 527 -11.64 2.16 3.60
N ALA A 528 -10.91 1.96 4.68
CA ALA A 528 -11.18 2.67 5.94
C ALA A 528 -10.91 4.18 5.80
N SER A 529 -11.45 4.97 6.71
CA SER A 529 -11.17 6.41 6.84
C SER A 529 -10.93 6.76 8.30
N ASN A 530 -10.33 7.93 8.58
CA ASN A 530 -10.22 8.45 9.95
C ASN A 530 -11.56 8.98 10.49
N ILE A 531 -12.69 8.73 9.80
CA ILE A 531 -14.04 9.04 10.28
C ILE A 531 -14.60 7.80 11.00
N TYR A 532 -14.07 7.53 12.19
CA TYR A 532 -14.28 6.28 12.93
C TYR A 532 -15.75 5.95 13.26
N TYR A 533 -16.03 4.65 13.38
CA TYR A 533 -17.36 4.06 13.54
C TYR A 533 -18.15 4.58 14.75
N ASN A 534 -17.46 4.64 15.88
CA ASN A 534 -17.84 5.04 17.23
C ASN A 534 -17.83 6.58 17.45
N CYS A 535 -17.80 7.39 16.39
CA CYS A 535 -17.78 8.85 16.49
C CYS A 535 -18.91 9.54 15.70
N PRO A 536 -19.74 10.38 16.35
CA PRO A 536 -20.83 11.10 15.71
C PRO A 536 -20.49 12.55 15.35
N LEU A 537 -19.41 13.12 15.89
CA LEU A 537 -19.07 14.54 15.80
C LEU A 537 -17.56 14.75 15.62
N PRO A 538 -17.12 15.84 14.93
CA PRO A 538 -15.71 16.07 14.60
C PRO A 538 -14.72 15.96 15.76
N ASP A 539 -15.06 16.50 16.93
CA ASP A 539 -14.17 16.52 18.11
C ASP A 539 -13.91 15.11 18.67
N CYS A 540 -14.83 14.16 18.46
CA CYS A 540 -14.64 12.75 18.79
C CYS A 540 -13.59 12.12 17.87
N THR A 541 -13.83 12.19 16.55
CA THR A 541 -12.96 11.65 15.51
C THR A 541 -11.54 12.22 15.59
N VAL A 542 -11.41 13.53 15.87
CA VAL A 542 -10.10 14.18 16.05
C VAL A 542 -9.40 13.70 17.31
N LEU A 543 -10.12 13.49 18.42
CA LEU A 543 -9.52 12.98 19.66
C LEU A 543 -9.05 11.54 19.51
N GLU A 544 -9.82 10.69 18.84
CA GLU A 544 -9.46 9.29 18.57
C GLU A 544 -8.23 9.20 17.66
N TRP A 545 -8.21 9.96 16.57
CA TRP A 545 -7.06 10.07 15.67
C TRP A 545 -5.76 10.55 16.38
N GLN A 546 -5.89 11.43 17.39
CA GLN A 546 -4.77 11.86 18.24
C GLN A 546 -4.35 10.80 19.29
N LYS A 547 -5.05 9.68 19.41
CA LYS A 547 -4.87 8.66 20.46
C LYS A 547 -4.53 7.27 19.93
N THR A 548 -5.14 6.87 18.81
CA THR A 548 -4.91 5.57 18.15
C THR A 548 -3.89 5.66 17.02
N SER A 549 -3.59 6.88 16.55
CA SER A 549 -2.71 7.16 15.41
C SER A 549 -1.70 8.27 15.74
N ALA A 550 -0.76 8.53 14.82
CA ALA A 550 0.20 9.64 14.92
C ALA A 550 -0.43 11.05 14.72
N GLY A 551 -1.72 11.22 15.05
CA GLY A 551 -2.55 12.36 14.69
C GLY A 551 -2.15 13.67 15.36
N LYS A 552 -2.10 14.75 14.58
CA LYS A 552 -1.64 16.08 15.01
C LYS A 552 -2.41 17.17 14.28
N GLY A 553 -3.24 17.90 15.00
CA GLY A 553 -4.04 19.01 14.47
C GLY A 553 -5.51 18.91 14.88
N ASN A 554 -6.35 19.66 14.18
CA ASN A 554 -7.79 19.75 14.38
C ASN A 554 -8.56 19.12 13.20
N TRP A 555 -9.89 19.24 13.21
CA TRP A 555 -10.78 18.71 12.17
C TRP A 555 -10.40 19.13 10.73
N THR A 556 -9.92 20.36 10.53
CA THR A 556 -9.44 20.81 9.21
C THR A 556 -8.13 20.13 8.78
N ASP A 557 -7.24 19.80 9.72
CA ASP A 557 -5.99 19.08 9.44
C ASP A 557 -6.28 17.61 9.10
N LEU A 558 -7.20 16.98 9.84
CA LEU A 558 -7.70 15.62 9.56
C LEU A 558 -8.40 15.57 8.18
N LEU A 559 -9.29 16.53 7.88
CA LEU A 559 -9.92 16.62 6.55
C LEU A 559 -8.91 16.87 5.42
N ALA A 560 -7.79 17.55 5.68
CA ALA A 560 -6.72 17.72 4.69
C ALA A 560 -5.99 16.38 4.42
N ILE A 561 -5.80 15.54 5.44
CA ILE A 561 -5.24 14.20 5.32
C ILE A 561 -6.21 13.25 4.59
N GLU A 562 -7.49 13.26 4.96
CA GLU A 562 -8.54 12.53 4.24
C GLU A 562 -8.60 12.94 2.77
N LYS A 563 -8.55 14.24 2.47
CA LYS A 563 -8.52 14.74 1.09
C LYS A 563 -7.30 14.21 0.34
N ASN A 564 -6.11 14.36 0.90
CA ASN A 564 -4.88 13.96 0.22
C ASN A 564 -4.79 12.44 0.03
N THR A 565 -5.30 11.66 0.99
CA THR A 565 -5.28 10.18 0.95
C THR A 565 -6.31 9.64 -0.04
N ASN A 566 -7.55 10.12 0.01
CA ASN A 566 -8.63 9.54 -0.79
C ASN A 566 -8.66 10.08 -2.22
N ILE A 567 -8.20 11.30 -2.47
CA ILE A 567 -8.00 11.81 -3.83
C ILE A 567 -6.85 11.06 -4.55
N ARG A 568 -5.85 10.54 -3.82
CA ARG A 568 -4.87 9.59 -4.39
C ARG A 568 -5.56 8.31 -4.86
N HIS A 569 -6.39 7.68 -4.02
CA HIS A 569 -7.11 6.45 -4.39
C HIS A 569 -8.05 6.67 -5.59
N LEU A 570 -8.85 7.74 -5.55
CA LEU A 570 -9.80 8.09 -6.61
C LEU A 570 -9.09 8.37 -7.94
N LEU A 571 -8.01 9.17 -7.95
CA LEU A 571 -7.25 9.44 -9.17
C LEU A 571 -6.39 8.25 -9.62
N GLY A 572 -5.96 7.38 -8.70
CA GLY A 572 -5.39 6.06 -9.02
C GLY A 572 -6.36 5.10 -9.69
N LEU A 573 -7.64 5.49 -9.84
CA LEU A 573 -8.73 4.69 -10.41
C LEU A 573 -9.06 3.41 -9.63
N HIS A 574 -8.87 3.45 -8.31
CA HIS A 574 -9.46 2.46 -7.40
C HIS A 574 -10.99 2.59 -7.40
N HIS A 575 -11.71 1.47 -7.42
CA HIS A 575 -13.19 1.41 -7.46
C HIS A 575 -13.80 0.90 -6.14
N ASP A 576 -12.92 0.65 -5.18
CA ASP A 576 -13.12 0.24 -3.81
C ASP A 576 -14.11 1.21 -3.10
N PRO A 577 -15.15 0.73 -2.38
CA PRO A 577 -15.93 1.58 -1.49
C PRO A 577 -15.12 2.18 -0.34
N PHE A 578 -15.71 3.20 0.29
CA PHE A 578 -15.25 3.82 1.54
C PHE A 578 -16.20 3.45 2.68
N MET A 579 -15.62 3.07 3.82
CA MET A 579 -16.30 2.64 5.04
C MET A 579 -16.69 3.82 5.94
N PHE A 580 -17.96 3.86 6.32
CA PHE A 580 -18.56 4.75 7.33
C PHE A 580 -19.63 3.96 8.10
N HIS A 581 -20.10 4.49 9.23
CA HIS A 581 -21.09 3.85 10.09
C HIS A 581 -22.19 4.83 10.48
N GLN A 582 -23.32 4.33 11.00
CA GLN A 582 -24.53 5.12 11.27
C GLN A 582 -24.27 6.42 12.06
N ALA A 583 -23.34 6.39 13.03
CA ALA A 583 -23.02 7.56 13.85
C ALA A 583 -22.47 8.73 13.01
N ASN A 584 -21.71 8.46 11.95
CA ASN A 584 -21.13 9.48 11.07
C ASN A 584 -22.19 10.25 10.26
N MET A 585 -23.45 9.79 10.26
CA MET A 585 -24.61 10.46 9.65
C MET A 585 -25.27 11.50 10.58
N ASN A 586 -24.82 11.71 11.83
CA ASN A 586 -25.37 12.75 12.69
C ASN A 586 -25.26 14.13 12.03
N TYR A 587 -26.40 14.73 11.70
CA TYR A 587 -26.55 16.06 11.10
C TYR A 587 -27.23 17.02 12.06
N VAL A 588 -28.26 16.58 12.78
CA VAL A 588 -29.11 17.43 13.63
C VAL A 588 -28.25 18.19 14.63
N THR A 589 -27.34 17.49 15.32
CA THR A 589 -26.43 18.12 16.31
C THR A 589 -25.11 18.60 15.73
N ALA A 590 -24.78 18.26 14.47
CA ALA A 590 -23.50 18.60 13.86
C ALA A 590 -23.25 20.12 13.72
N PRO A 591 -22.01 20.59 13.97
CA PRO A 591 -21.60 21.98 13.76
C PRO A 591 -21.43 22.30 12.26
N SER A 592 -21.36 23.59 11.94
CA SER A 592 -20.92 24.02 10.60
C SER A 592 -19.40 23.91 10.46
N THR A 593 -18.94 23.23 9.41
CA THR A 593 -17.51 23.16 9.02
C THR A 593 -17.23 24.11 7.86
N VAL A 594 -16.05 24.72 7.82
CA VAL A 594 -15.59 25.47 6.65
C VAL A 594 -14.81 24.54 5.72
N VAL A 595 -15.38 24.22 4.56
CA VAL A 595 -14.73 23.43 3.50
C VAL A 595 -14.34 24.38 2.36
N ASN A 596 -13.04 24.47 2.05
CA ASN A 596 -12.49 25.36 1.01
C ASN A 596 -12.98 26.83 1.09
N GLY A 597 -13.18 27.35 2.30
CA GLY A 597 -13.68 28.72 2.54
C GLY A 597 -15.20 28.87 2.54
N VAL A 598 -15.97 27.81 2.23
CA VAL A 598 -17.44 27.80 2.31
C VAL A 598 -17.88 27.17 3.62
N SER A 599 -18.69 27.88 4.42
CA SER A 599 -19.31 27.30 5.61
C SER A 599 -20.48 26.40 5.22
N ILE A 600 -20.41 25.13 5.63
CA ILE A 600 -21.38 24.06 5.35
C ILE A 600 -21.80 23.45 6.68
N LYS A 601 -23.11 23.41 6.99
CA LYS A 601 -23.62 22.46 7.98
C LYS A 601 -23.84 21.12 7.28
N GLY A 602 -23.23 20.07 7.82
CA GLY A 602 -23.36 18.70 7.36
C GLY A 602 -22.92 17.72 8.45
N SER A 603 -23.30 16.46 8.31
CA SER A 603 -22.72 15.35 9.08
C SER A 603 -21.25 15.12 8.71
N MET A 604 -20.52 14.31 9.47
CA MET A 604 -19.12 14.00 9.13
C MET A 604 -19.00 13.34 7.74
N LEU A 605 -19.90 12.40 7.41
CA LEU A 605 -20.02 11.82 6.07
C LEU A 605 -20.24 12.90 5.00
N GLN A 606 -21.19 13.83 5.21
CA GLN A 606 -21.47 14.88 4.23
C GLN A 606 -20.29 15.83 4.04
N ILE A 607 -19.59 16.21 5.11
CA ILE A 607 -18.43 17.10 5.07
C ILE A 607 -17.22 16.41 4.40
N TRP A 608 -17.00 15.12 4.64
CA TRP A 608 -16.00 14.32 3.94
C TRP A 608 -16.29 14.26 2.43
N VAL A 609 -17.53 13.93 2.04
CA VAL A 609 -17.92 13.85 0.61
C VAL A 609 -17.86 15.21 -0.06
N GLU A 610 -18.30 16.28 0.60
CA GLU A 610 -18.11 17.66 0.11
C GLU A 610 -16.63 17.98 -0.14
N THR A 611 -15.74 17.54 0.75
CA THR A 611 -14.29 17.74 0.60
C THR A 611 -13.73 16.97 -0.60
N MET A 612 -14.10 15.70 -0.80
CA MET A 612 -13.67 14.92 -1.96
C MET A 612 -14.23 15.48 -3.27
N VAL A 613 -15.53 15.74 -3.33
CA VAL A 613 -16.22 16.24 -4.53
C VAL A 613 -15.67 17.60 -4.96
N GLN A 614 -15.41 18.51 -4.02
CA GLN A 614 -14.84 19.82 -4.34
C GLN A 614 -13.41 19.71 -4.89
N GLU A 615 -12.57 18.81 -4.36
CA GLU A 615 -11.21 18.63 -4.86
C GLU A 615 -11.18 17.93 -6.23
N LEU A 616 -12.00 16.88 -6.44
CA LEU A 616 -12.19 16.28 -7.76
C LEU A 616 -12.64 17.33 -8.78
N VAL A 617 -13.70 18.10 -8.47
CA VAL A 617 -14.25 19.13 -9.38
C VAL A 617 -13.28 20.31 -9.56
N ARG A 618 -12.30 20.52 -8.68
CA ARG A 618 -11.20 21.48 -8.88
C ARG A 618 -10.16 20.97 -9.88
N LEU A 619 -9.87 19.67 -9.87
CA LEU A 619 -8.79 19.05 -10.65
C LEU A 619 -9.24 18.51 -12.03
N ILE A 620 -10.42 17.90 -12.11
CA ILE A 620 -10.91 17.13 -13.26
C ILE A 620 -12.34 17.51 -13.65
N ASP A 621 -12.76 17.18 -14.87
CA ASP A 621 -14.14 17.28 -15.34
C ASP A 621 -14.89 15.93 -15.42
N TRP A 622 -14.30 14.84 -14.94
CA TRP A 622 -14.82 13.49 -15.19
C TRP A 622 -16.08 13.15 -14.38
N PRO A 623 -16.99 12.32 -14.91
CA PRO A 623 -18.15 11.82 -14.18
C PRO A 623 -17.76 10.89 -13.04
N VAL A 624 -18.33 11.16 -11.86
CA VAL A 624 -18.22 10.36 -10.64
C VAL A 624 -19.54 9.61 -10.43
N ILE A 625 -19.49 8.28 -10.30
CA ILE A 625 -20.70 7.48 -10.07
C ILE A 625 -20.55 6.61 -8.82
N SER A 626 -21.66 6.40 -8.12
CA SER A 626 -21.77 5.34 -7.13
C SER A 626 -22.35 4.09 -7.80
N LEU A 627 -21.88 2.91 -7.39
CA LEU A 627 -22.46 1.61 -7.70
C LEU A 627 -22.95 0.99 -6.40
N LYS A 628 -24.03 0.20 -6.46
CA LYS A 628 -24.43 -0.65 -5.34
C LYS A 628 -23.47 -1.83 -5.20
N HIS A 629 -23.32 -2.40 -4.01
CA HIS A 629 -22.37 -3.46 -3.69
C HIS A 629 -22.29 -4.58 -4.74
N ASP A 630 -23.41 -5.18 -5.15
CA ASP A 630 -23.44 -6.25 -6.17
C ASP A 630 -22.85 -5.79 -7.53
N ASP A 631 -23.09 -4.54 -7.93
CA ASP A 631 -22.66 -4.00 -9.23
C ASP A 631 -21.18 -3.57 -9.19
N MET A 632 -20.73 -3.08 -8.03
CA MET A 632 -19.32 -2.82 -7.72
C MET A 632 -18.52 -4.13 -7.73
N ALA A 633 -18.99 -5.16 -7.02
CA ALA A 633 -18.35 -6.47 -6.98
C ALA A 633 -18.29 -7.13 -8.36
N LEU A 634 -19.37 -7.03 -9.15
CA LEU A 634 -19.37 -7.50 -10.53
C LEU A 634 -18.40 -6.71 -11.43
N SER A 635 -18.12 -5.43 -11.15
CA SER A 635 -17.13 -4.65 -11.91
C SER A 635 -15.69 -5.14 -11.64
N PHE A 636 -15.37 -5.44 -10.38
CA PHE A 636 -14.12 -6.07 -9.94
C PHE A 636 -13.94 -7.48 -10.52
N LEU A 637 -14.98 -8.32 -10.49
CA LEU A 637 -14.94 -9.65 -11.11
C LEU A 637 -14.69 -9.56 -12.62
N ASN A 638 -15.39 -8.65 -13.30
CA ASN A 638 -15.15 -8.36 -14.72
C ASN A 638 -13.78 -7.73 -15.00
N ARG A 639 -13.07 -7.19 -13.99
CA ARG A 639 -11.69 -6.67 -14.12
C ARG A 639 -10.69 -7.82 -14.10
N MET A 640 -10.74 -8.67 -13.07
CA MET A 640 -9.92 -9.88 -13.00
C MET A 640 -10.11 -10.77 -14.24
N ASN A 641 -11.35 -11.01 -14.64
CA ASN A 641 -11.67 -11.89 -15.78
C ASN A 641 -11.23 -11.32 -17.14
N ARG A 642 -11.30 -10.00 -17.37
CA ARG A 642 -10.85 -9.40 -18.65
C ARG A 642 -9.33 -9.29 -18.76
N ASP A 643 -8.64 -9.06 -17.64
CA ASP A 643 -7.18 -9.01 -17.61
C ASP A 643 -6.58 -10.40 -17.89
N ALA A 644 -7.18 -11.47 -17.35
CA ALA A 644 -6.80 -12.86 -17.63
C ALA A 644 -6.93 -13.25 -19.13
N CYS A 645 -7.77 -12.54 -19.90
CA CYS A 645 -7.85 -12.72 -21.35
C CYS A 645 -6.66 -12.11 -22.12
N ASN A 646 -5.77 -11.35 -21.47
CA ASN A 646 -4.62 -10.65 -22.07
C ASN A 646 -5.01 -9.80 -23.29
N PRO A 647 -5.76 -8.69 -23.09
CA PRO A 647 -6.21 -7.83 -24.19
C PRO A 647 -5.03 -7.11 -24.84
N ILE A 648 -4.92 -7.20 -26.17
CA ILE A 648 -3.93 -6.47 -26.97
C ILE A 648 -4.66 -5.67 -28.04
N LEU A 649 -4.65 -4.34 -27.91
CA LEU A 649 -5.01 -3.43 -28.98
C LEU A 649 -3.79 -3.20 -29.89
N SER A 650 -4.01 -3.10 -31.19
CA SER A 650 -3.04 -2.56 -32.16
C SER A 650 -3.70 -1.46 -32.99
N TYR A 651 -2.92 -0.52 -33.52
CA TYR A 651 -3.41 0.58 -34.35
C TYR A 651 -2.70 0.65 -35.70
N THR A 652 -3.45 0.97 -36.74
CA THR A 652 -2.97 1.06 -38.13
C THR A 652 -2.71 2.53 -38.50
N THR A 653 -1.54 2.81 -39.04
CA THR A 653 -1.11 4.17 -39.43
C THR A 653 -1.10 4.37 -40.94
N ASN A 654 -1.63 5.48 -41.43
CA ASN A 654 -1.29 6.00 -42.76
C ASN A 654 -0.08 6.96 -42.61
N PRO A 655 1.15 6.58 -43.00
CA PRO A 655 2.32 7.43 -42.79
C PRO A 655 2.32 8.67 -43.70
N THR A 656 1.78 8.57 -44.91
CA THR A 656 1.68 9.67 -45.87
C THR A 656 0.75 10.78 -45.38
N ALA A 657 -0.39 10.39 -44.81
CA ALA A 657 -1.33 11.33 -44.18
C ALA A 657 -0.93 11.71 -42.74
N LYS A 658 0.05 11.01 -42.15
CA LYS A 658 0.38 11.07 -40.72
C LYS A 658 -0.88 10.94 -39.83
N THR A 659 -1.66 9.88 -40.03
CA THR A 659 -2.88 9.61 -39.23
C THR A 659 -2.96 8.17 -38.75
N ILE A 660 -3.66 7.96 -37.61
CA ILE A 660 -4.14 6.63 -37.21
C ILE A 660 -5.52 6.44 -37.87
N THR A 661 -5.71 5.32 -38.59
CA THR A 661 -6.91 5.09 -39.41
C THR A 661 -7.85 4.03 -38.85
N ALA A 662 -7.33 3.05 -38.11
CA ALA A 662 -8.11 2.00 -37.48
C ALA A 662 -7.40 1.42 -36.25
N VAL A 663 -8.15 0.74 -35.39
CA VAL A 663 -7.62 -0.11 -34.32
C VAL A 663 -8.19 -1.51 -34.39
N THR A 664 -7.38 -2.51 -34.05
CA THR A 664 -7.76 -3.92 -33.98
C THR A 664 -7.49 -4.45 -32.59
N LEU A 665 -8.55 -4.90 -31.91
CA LEU A 665 -8.49 -5.60 -30.64
C LEU A 665 -8.31 -7.10 -30.86
N THR A 666 -7.41 -7.69 -30.09
CA THR A 666 -7.14 -9.13 -29.97
C THR A 666 -7.05 -9.52 -28.50
N CYS A 667 -7.17 -10.81 -28.20
CA CYS A 667 -6.93 -11.38 -26.87
C CYS A 667 -6.56 -12.86 -27.01
N ASN A 668 -6.33 -13.57 -25.89
CA ASN A 668 -6.07 -15.01 -25.87
C ASN A 668 -7.16 -15.77 -26.65
N SER A 669 -6.75 -16.51 -27.69
CA SER A 669 -7.65 -17.19 -28.66
C SER A 669 -8.74 -16.31 -29.32
N ASN A 670 -8.61 -14.98 -29.24
CA ASN A 670 -9.65 -13.99 -29.57
C ASN A 670 -11.01 -14.28 -28.90
N LYS A 671 -11.00 -14.86 -27.69
CA LYS A 671 -12.19 -15.10 -26.86
C LYS A 671 -12.00 -14.51 -25.48
N CYS A 672 -13.09 -13.98 -24.92
CA CYS A 672 -13.15 -13.54 -23.53
C CYS A 672 -14.60 -13.53 -23.08
N ASP A 673 -14.88 -14.09 -21.89
CA ASP A 673 -16.22 -14.12 -21.32
C ASP A 673 -16.61 -12.74 -20.77
N ALA A 674 -15.65 -12.02 -20.17
CA ALA A 674 -15.78 -10.61 -19.83
C ALA A 674 -15.66 -9.72 -21.08
N LYS A 675 -16.34 -8.57 -21.06
CA LYS A 675 -16.22 -7.55 -22.12
C LYS A 675 -14.94 -6.76 -21.93
N ILE A 676 -14.22 -6.54 -23.03
CA ILE A 676 -12.97 -5.79 -23.06
C ILE A 676 -13.29 -4.35 -23.51
N PRO A 677 -13.00 -3.32 -22.69
CA PRO A 677 -13.21 -1.95 -23.08
C PRO A 677 -12.13 -1.47 -24.05
N VAL A 678 -12.55 -0.70 -25.05
CA VAL A 678 -11.67 0.05 -25.96
C VAL A 678 -12.09 1.51 -25.92
N THR A 679 -11.26 2.37 -25.34
CA THR A 679 -11.46 3.83 -25.39
C THR A 679 -10.91 4.39 -26.71
N VAL A 680 -11.71 5.21 -27.37
CA VAL A 680 -11.34 5.94 -28.60
C VAL A 680 -11.51 7.46 -28.41
N PRO A 681 -10.57 8.29 -28.90
CA PRO A 681 -10.61 9.74 -28.73
C PRO A 681 -11.46 10.44 -29.81
N ALA A 682 -11.90 9.69 -30.83
CA ALA A 682 -12.70 10.15 -31.95
C ALA A 682 -13.74 9.08 -32.32
N PRO A 683 -14.92 9.45 -32.87
CA PRO A 683 -15.95 8.48 -33.22
C PRO A 683 -15.50 7.48 -34.30
N VAL A 684 -15.85 6.22 -34.11
CA VAL A 684 -15.64 5.15 -35.10
C VAL A 684 -16.65 5.22 -36.24
N THR A 685 -16.37 4.59 -37.38
CA THR A 685 -17.30 4.49 -38.52
C THR A 685 -18.55 3.69 -38.17
N ASP A 686 -18.36 2.56 -37.49
CA ASP A 686 -19.39 1.64 -37.01
C ASP A 686 -18.93 1.03 -35.67
N ILE A 687 -19.87 0.89 -34.72
CA ILE A 687 -19.68 0.26 -33.41
C ILE A 687 -20.00 -1.24 -33.41
N GLN A 688 -20.42 -1.81 -34.56
CA GLN A 688 -20.65 -3.25 -34.77
C GLN A 688 -21.65 -3.90 -33.79
N GLY A 689 -22.58 -3.09 -33.26
CA GLY A 689 -23.58 -3.52 -32.29
C GLY A 689 -23.07 -3.73 -30.86
N PHE A 690 -21.80 -3.41 -30.56
CA PHE A 690 -21.28 -3.45 -29.20
C PHE A 690 -21.90 -2.35 -28.32
N VAL A 691 -21.96 -2.61 -27.01
CA VAL A 691 -22.41 -1.62 -26.02
C VAL A 691 -21.36 -0.53 -25.91
N THR A 692 -21.79 0.73 -25.81
CA THR A 692 -20.90 1.88 -25.62
C THR A 692 -21.21 2.62 -24.33
N GLU A 693 -20.19 3.30 -23.81
CA GLU A 693 -20.28 4.19 -22.65
C GLU A 693 -19.61 5.52 -22.98
N GLN A 694 -20.31 6.62 -22.74
CA GLN A 694 -19.76 7.96 -22.79
C GLN A 694 -20.55 8.87 -21.85
N LEU A 695 -20.09 9.01 -20.62
CA LEU A 695 -20.70 9.86 -19.60
C LEU A 695 -20.05 11.26 -19.64
N GLY A 696 -20.84 12.33 -19.64
CA GLY A 696 -20.33 13.70 -19.53
C GLY A 696 -19.29 14.09 -20.60
N SER A 697 -18.07 14.36 -20.14
CA SER A 697 -16.87 14.71 -20.93
C SER A 697 -15.96 13.50 -21.25
N ASP A 698 -16.31 12.29 -20.81
CA ASP A 698 -15.45 11.11 -21.03
C ASP A 698 -15.24 10.83 -22.54
N PRO A 699 -14.09 10.24 -22.90
CA PRO A 699 -13.92 9.66 -24.24
C PRO A 699 -14.85 8.46 -24.43
N LEU A 700 -15.22 8.20 -25.69
CA LEU A 700 -16.09 7.07 -26.03
C LEU A 700 -15.39 5.75 -25.71
N THR A 701 -16.03 4.91 -24.89
CA THR A 701 -15.57 3.55 -24.60
C THR A 701 -16.52 2.53 -25.24
N ILE A 702 -15.97 1.55 -25.94
CA ILE A 702 -16.70 0.47 -26.60
C ILE A 702 -16.43 -0.83 -25.83
N TRP A 703 -17.47 -1.46 -25.31
CA TRP A 703 -17.39 -2.69 -24.52
C TRP A 703 -17.52 -3.93 -25.43
N VAL A 704 -16.38 -4.43 -25.89
CA VAL A 704 -16.27 -5.47 -26.93
C VAL A 704 -16.41 -6.87 -26.33
N GLN A 705 -17.30 -7.70 -26.91
CA GLN A 705 -17.35 -9.13 -26.60
C GLN A 705 -16.50 -9.90 -27.62
N MET A 706 -15.46 -10.61 -27.16
CA MET A 706 -14.56 -11.38 -28.02
C MET A 706 -15.05 -12.81 -28.18
N THR A 707 -15.35 -13.23 -29.42
CA THR A 707 -16.08 -14.48 -29.72
C THR A 707 -15.32 -15.51 -30.57
N GLY A 708 -14.07 -15.21 -30.96
CA GLY A 708 -13.20 -16.10 -31.74
C GLY A 708 -12.40 -15.40 -32.86
N SER A 709 -12.69 -14.13 -33.13
CA SER A 709 -12.05 -13.32 -34.19
C SER A 709 -11.56 -11.98 -33.64
N PRO A 710 -10.48 -11.40 -34.19
CA PRO A 710 -10.11 -10.00 -33.93
C PRO A 710 -11.24 -9.03 -34.30
N VAL A 711 -11.41 -7.96 -33.54
CA VAL A 711 -12.42 -6.91 -33.80
C VAL A 711 -11.71 -5.63 -34.23
N THR A 712 -12.10 -5.07 -35.38
CA THR A 712 -11.45 -3.87 -35.95
C THR A 712 -12.42 -2.71 -36.06
N PHE A 713 -12.04 -1.55 -35.54
CA PHE A 713 -12.79 -0.30 -35.67
C PHE A 713 -12.03 0.71 -36.53
N THR A 714 -12.62 1.13 -37.64
CA THR A 714 -12.11 2.25 -38.44
C THR A 714 -12.51 3.57 -37.79
N LEU A 715 -11.58 4.51 -37.68
CA LEU A 715 -11.77 5.83 -37.07
C LEU A 715 -12.31 6.80 -38.13
N LYS A 716 -13.26 7.68 -37.77
CA LYS A 716 -13.68 8.76 -38.68
C LYS A 716 -12.55 9.77 -38.86
N SER A 717 -12.21 10.05 -40.11
CA SER A 717 -10.87 10.51 -40.53
C SER A 717 -10.55 11.99 -40.29
N GLU A 718 -11.19 12.67 -39.34
CA GLU A 718 -11.13 14.13 -39.24
C GLU A 718 -10.09 14.69 -38.26
N ASN A 719 -9.77 14.01 -37.15
CA ASN A 719 -8.97 14.61 -36.05
C ASN A 719 -8.06 13.64 -35.27
N LEU A 720 -7.22 12.84 -35.96
CA LEU A 720 -6.16 12.04 -35.32
C LEU A 720 -4.81 12.20 -36.04
N GLU A 721 -4.34 13.45 -36.11
CA GLU A 721 -3.00 13.77 -36.61
C GLU A 721 -1.92 13.21 -35.68
N VAL A 722 -0.97 12.49 -36.28
CA VAL A 722 0.15 11.84 -35.60
C VAL A 722 1.24 12.84 -35.21
N ALA A 723 1.32 13.97 -35.90
CA ALA A 723 2.26 15.06 -35.67
C ALA A 723 1.59 16.43 -35.84
N GLN A 724 1.18 17.05 -34.74
CA GLN A 724 0.89 18.49 -34.71
C GLN A 724 2.21 19.28 -34.76
N ASP A 725 2.38 20.08 -35.82
CA ASP A 725 3.32 21.21 -35.78
C ASP A 725 2.73 22.30 -34.88
N LEU A 726 3.47 22.72 -33.87
CA LEU A 726 3.08 23.80 -32.96
C LEU A 726 3.34 25.19 -33.59
N GLY A 727 2.83 25.37 -34.81
CA GLY A 727 2.85 26.62 -35.58
C GLY A 727 1.55 27.41 -35.40
N LEU A 728 1.66 28.74 -35.31
CA LEU A 728 0.58 29.65 -34.91
C LEU A 728 -0.74 29.43 -35.68
N LEU A 729 -1.75 28.89 -34.99
CA LEU A 729 -3.16 28.99 -35.40
C LEU A 729 -3.87 30.06 -34.56
N HIS A 730 -4.46 31.04 -35.24
CA HIS A 730 -5.30 32.05 -34.62
C HIS A 730 -6.60 31.43 -34.09
N VAL A 731 -7.15 31.99 -33.01
CA VAL A 731 -8.44 31.59 -32.45
C VAL A 731 -9.56 31.84 -33.47
N LEU A 732 -10.14 30.77 -34.00
CA LEU A 732 -11.38 30.79 -34.78
C LEU A 732 -12.35 29.74 -34.24
N SER A 733 -13.21 30.16 -33.31
CA SER A 733 -14.30 29.34 -32.76
C SER A 733 -15.48 29.27 -33.76
N PRO A 734 -15.84 28.09 -34.30
CA PRO A 734 -16.86 27.98 -35.34
C PRO A 734 -18.29 27.93 -34.78
N ARG A 735 -18.79 29.06 -34.23
CA ARG A 735 -20.22 29.23 -33.85
C ARG A 735 -20.74 30.66 -34.03
N PHE A 736 -21.03 31.06 -35.27
CA PHE A 736 -22.05 32.09 -35.57
C PHE A 736 -22.53 31.99 -37.04
N PHE A 737 -23.77 32.44 -37.29
CA PHE A 737 -24.47 32.54 -38.59
C PHE A 737 -24.82 31.24 -39.34
N GLN A 738 -26.04 30.73 -39.09
CA GLN A 738 -27.24 30.98 -39.90
C GLN A 738 -28.49 30.64 -39.03
N SER A 739 -29.70 31.17 -39.20
CA SER A 739 -30.32 31.93 -40.30
C SER A 739 -31.17 33.11 -39.78
N LEU A 740 -31.46 34.13 -40.62
CA LEU A 740 -32.39 35.22 -40.27
C LEU A 740 -33.16 35.73 -41.50
N SER A 741 -34.41 35.26 -41.66
CA SER A 741 -35.52 35.77 -42.49
C SER A 741 -36.73 34.84 -42.19
N ILE A 742 -38.01 35.21 -42.15
CA ILE A 742 -38.77 36.27 -42.84
C ILE A 742 -39.66 37.07 -41.84
N LEU A 743 -40.13 38.25 -42.25
CA LEU A 743 -41.12 39.15 -41.62
C LEU A 743 -42.37 38.43 -41.04
N SER A 744 -43.08 38.94 -40.02
CA SER A 744 -43.81 40.24 -40.12
C SER A 744 -44.37 40.82 -38.80
N HIS A 745 -44.28 42.16 -38.66
CA HIS A 745 -45.13 43.11 -37.92
C HIS A 745 -45.85 42.73 -36.58
N LYS A 746 -45.53 43.43 -35.47
CA LYS A 746 -46.28 44.62 -34.99
C LYS A 746 -45.78 45.29 -33.67
N ILE A 747 -45.43 46.59 -33.77
CA ILE A 747 -45.94 47.74 -32.97
C ILE A 747 -45.62 47.91 -31.45
N LEU A 748 -44.89 49.01 -31.16
CA LEU A 748 -44.89 49.99 -30.01
C LEU A 748 -44.48 49.65 -28.54
N HIS A 749 -43.40 50.35 -28.12
CA HIS A 749 -43.19 51.18 -26.91
C HIS A 749 -43.56 50.78 -25.45
N LEU A 750 -42.50 50.71 -24.59
CA LEU A 750 -42.30 51.41 -23.29
C LEU A 750 -43.28 51.10 -22.08
N PRO A 751 -43.00 51.55 -20.83
CA PRO A 751 -41.88 51.12 -19.98
C PRO A 751 -42.23 50.86 -18.48
N ARG A 752 -41.27 50.28 -17.72
CA ARG A 752 -41.13 50.26 -16.22
C ARG A 752 -42.09 49.38 -15.34
N PRO A 753 -41.68 49.03 -14.10
CA PRO A 753 -42.48 48.40 -13.01
C PRO A 753 -43.10 49.51 -12.08
N PRO A 754 -43.57 49.31 -10.80
CA PRO A 754 -43.59 48.15 -9.87
C PRO A 754 -44.90 48.01 -9.01
N LEU A 755 -44.80 47.45 -7.77
CA LEU A 755 -45.73 47.49 -6.61
C LEU A 755 -46.95 46.50 -6.64
N ASP A 756 -47.28 45.73 -5.57
CA ASP A 756 -47.82 46.03 -4.19
C ASP A 756 -49.39 46.09 -4.19
N ASN A 757 -50.20 45.84 -3.15
CA ASN A 757 -50.06 45.58 -1.69
C ASN A 757 -51.36 44.86 -1.15
N HIS A 758 -51.56 44.78 0.19
CA HIS A 758 -52.77 44.55 1.03
C HIS A 758 -52.77 43.25 1.89
N LEU A 759 -53.18 43.24 3.18
CA LEU A 759 -53.74 44.30 4.07
C LEU A 759 -53.46 44.03 5.58
N ASN A 760 -53.62 45.06 6.43
CA ASN A 760 -53.67 45.06 7.91
C ASN A 760 -55.16 45.33 8.35
N PRO A 761 -55.63 45.53 9.63
CA PRO A 761 -54.90 45.83 10.88
C PRO A 761 -55.38 45.18 12.23
N GLY A 762 -54.48 45.11 13.23
CA GLY A 762 -54.63 45.81 14.53
C GLY A 762 -55.25 45.16 15.80
N PHE A 763 -54.47 45.28 16.91
CA PHE A 763 -54.83 45.74 18.29
C PHE A 763 -54.89 44.82 19.56
N PHE A 764 -54.30 45.39 20.64
CA PHE A 764 -54.46 45.21 22.12
C PHE A 764 -53.97 43.93 22.90
N THR A 765 -52.87 44.12 23.68
CA THR A 765 -52.63 43.88 25.16
C THR A 765 -53.23 42.66 25.91
N MET A 766 -52.70 42.12 27.03
CA MET A 766 -51.71 42.58 28.04
C MET A 766 -51.09 41.39 28.86
N SER A 767 -50.11 41.66 29.74
CA SER A 767 -49.43 40.71 30.69
C SER A 767 -50.25 40.49 32.01
N PRO A 768 -49.76 39.85 33.13
CA PRO A 768 -48.51 39.08 33.40
C PRO A 768 -48.66 37.79 34.30
N SER A 769 -47.52 37.09 34.55
CA SER A 769 -47.06 36.40 35.80
C SER A 769 -47.96 35.42 36.63
N LEU A 770 -47.35 34.31 37.15
CA LEU A 770 -47.11 34.11 38.61
C LEU A 770 -46.37 32.78 38.98
N THR A 771 -45.64 32.82 40.10
CA THR A 771 -45.00 31.73 40.89
C THR A 771 -45.18 32.07 42.40
N PRO A 772 -44.72 31.28 43.41
CA PRO A 772 -44.20 29.90 43.46
C PRO A 772 -45.27 28.94 44.06
N PRO A 773 -45.27 28.36 45.30
CA PRO A 773 -44.37 28.36 46.48
C PRO A 773 -43.67 26.98 46.72
N VAL A 774 -43.31 26.65 47.98
CA VAL A 774 -42.60 25.43 48.45
C VAL A 774 -43.12 24.99 49.84
N GLY A 775 -42.96 23.71 50.21
CA GLY A 775 -42.90 23.21 51.59
C GLY A 775 -43.55 21.83 51.80
N GLU A 776 -43.26 21.01 52.81
CA GLU A 776 -42.10 20.80 53.70
C GLU A 776 -42.51 19.69 54.71
N ASN A 777 -41.58 18.79 55.07
CA ASN A 777 -41.46 18.05 56.35
C ASN A 777 -42.51 17.00 56.87
N ALA A 778 -41.92 15.88 57.33
CA ALA A 778 -42.27 15.05 58.51
C ALA A 778 -43.51 14.12 58.51
N ALA A 779 -43.58 13.02 59.29
CA ALA A 779 -42.55 12.10 59.85
C ALA A 779 -43.20 10.86 60.56
N LYS A 780 -42.37 9.86 60.93
CA LYS A 780 -42.45 8.92 62.10
C LYS A 780 -43.26 7.59 62.06
N ASP A 781 -42.57 6.56 62.60
CA ASP A 781 -42.96 5.50 63.57
C ASP A 781 -44.14 4.52 63.28
N ASP A 782 -44.20 3.25 63.73
CA ASP A 782 -43.27 2.17 64.19
C ASP A 782 -44.11 0.84 64.14
N THR A 783 -43.77 -0.44 64.39
CA THR A 783 -42.80 -1.25 65.17
C THR A 783 -42.39 -2.49 64.32
N ILE A 784 -41.24 -3.17 64.44
CA ILE A 784 -40.56 -3.91 65.54
C ILE A 784 -41.26 -5.19 66.04
N ILE A 785 -40.64 -6.36 65.76
CA ILE A 785 -40.50 -7.60 66.59
C ILE A 785 -39.89 -8.72 65.68
N SER A 786 -39.02 -9.65 66.10
CA SER A 786 -37.93 -9.64 67.10
C SER A 786 -36.93 -10.77 66.72
N LYS A 787 -35.77 -10.91 67.40
CA LYS A 787 -34.75 -11.95 67.13
C LYS A 787 -34.59 -12.93 68.30
N PRO A 788 -33.91 -14.07 68.08
CA PRO A 788 -32.83 -14.44 68.99
C PRO A 788 -31.44 -14.45 68.30
N ARG A 789 -30.38 -14.44 69.11
CA ARG A 789 -28.96 -14.47 68.69
C ARG A 789 -28.29 -15.74 69.21
N SER A 790 -27.17 -16.12 68.61
CA SER A 790 -26.07 -16.83 69.29
C SER A 790 -24.76 -16.06 69.05
N CYS A 791 -23.82 -16.13 69.99
CA CYS A 791 -22.59 -15.33 69.97
C CYS A 791 -21.35 -16.14 70.40
N ILE A 792 -20.37 -16.23 69.50
CA ILE A 792 -18.97 -16.55 69.84
C ILE A 792 -18.08 -15.48 69.17
N SER A 793 -16.97 -15.12 69.82
CA SER A 793 -16.30 -13.82 69.63
C SER A 793 -15.45 -13.70 68.36
N ARG A 794 -15.73 -12.67 67.54
CA ARG A 794 -14.94 -12.33 66.33
C ARG A 794 -13.52 -11.79 66.57
N ARG A 795 -13.13 -11.50 67.83
CA ARG A 795 -11.91 -10.72 68.14
C ARG A 795 -10.58 -11.49 68.05
N SER A 796 -10.57 -12.83 68.05
CA SER A 796 -9.32 -13.61 67.89
C SER A 796 -8.93 -13.87 66.43
N LYS A 797 -9.91 -13.96 65.51
CA LYS A 797 -9.62 -14.26 64.10
C LYS A 797 -9.09 -13.06 63.30
N LEU A 798 -9.49 -11.83 63.65
CA LEU A 798 -9.04 -10.62 62.94
C LEU A 798 -7.55 -10.33 63.16
N PHE A 799 -7.01 -10.65 64.34
CA PHE A 799 -5.60 -10.45 64.68
C PHE A 799 -4.66 -11.29 63.78
N TRP A 800 -4.96 -12.57 63.61
CA TRP A 800 -4.16 -13.47 62.76
C TRP A 800 -4.24 -13.12 61.27
N ILE A 801 -5.38 -12.63 60.79
CA ILE A 801 -5.52 -12.16 59.40
C ILE A 801 -4.68 -10.91 59.15
N ILE A 802 -4.71 -9.93 60.07
CA ILE A 802 -3.89 -8.71 59.97
C ILE A 802 -2.40 -9.03 60.09
N LEU A 803 -2.01 -9.96 60.98
CA LEU A 803 -0.61 -10.36 61.14
C LEU A 803 -0.09 -11.10 59.89
N GLY A 804 -0.90 -11.97 59.28
CA GLY A 804 -0.58 -12.62 58.00
C GLY A 804 -0.41 -11.62 56.85
N ALA A 805 -1.34 -10.66 56.72
CA ALA A 805 -1.26 -9.59 55.72
C ALA A 805 -0.03 -8.69 55.92
N ALA A 806 0.33 -8.36 57.17
CA ALA A 806 1.50 -7.56 57.49
C ALA A 806 2.82 -8.30 57.15
N LEU A 807 2.91 -9.60 57.46
CA LEU A 807 4.09 -10.40 57.10
C LEU A 807 4.22 -10.59 55.59
N LEU A 808 3.11 -10.78 54.87
CA LEU A 808 3.10 -10.83 53.41
C LEU A 808 3.52 -9.48 52.78
N ALA A 809 3.04 -8.36 53.32
CA ALA A 809 3.45 -7.02 52.89
C ALA A 809 4.94 -6.73 53.15
N ILE A 810 5.51 -7.25 54.24
CA ILE A 810 6.96 -7.14 54.53
C ILE A 810 7.77 -8.05 53.58
N ALA A 811 7.31 -9.26 53.27
CA ALA A 811 7.96 -10.14 52.30
C ALA A 811 7.98 -9.53 50.89
N ILE A 812 6.84 -9.00 50.43
CA ILE A 812 6.73 -8.28 49.15
C ILE A 812 7.59 -7.01 49.17
N GLY A 813 7.55 -6.24 50.27
CA GLY A 813 8.36 -5.03 50.42
C GLY A 813 9.87 -5.27 50.40
N LEU A 814 10.35 -6.40 50.92
CA LEU A 814 11.76 -6.79 50.85
C LEU A 814 12.15 -7.34 49.47
N GLY A 815 11.27 -8.08 48.79
CA GLY A 815 11.49 -8.55 47.42
C GLY A 815 11.60 -7.38 46.43
N VAL A 816 10.63 -6.46 46.46
CA VAL A 816 10.63 -5.26 45.59
C VAL A 816 11.74 -4.27 46.00
N GLY A 817 12.02 -4.13 47.30
CA GLY A 817 12.99 -3.17 47.83
C GLY A 817 14.45 -3.42 47.43
N LEU A 818 14.81 -4.65 47.05
CA LEU A 818 16.15 -5.01 46.57
C LEU A 818 16.29 -4.96 45.04
N GLY A 819 15.22 -5.22 44.28
CA GLY A 819 15.26 -5.16 42.81
C GLY A 819 15.30 -3.73 42.24
N VAL A 820 14.67 -2.76 42.90
CA VAL A 820 14.49 -1.38 42.38
C VAL A 820 15.64 -0.43 42.79
N GLY A 821 16.64 -0.92 43.54
CA GLY A 821 17.65 -0.09 44.20
C GLY A 821 18.86 0.37 43.36
N LEU A 822 19.11 -0.22 42.18
CA LEU A 822 20.44 -0.12 41.53
C LEU A 822 20.52 0.33 40.06
N THR A 823 19.46 0.90 39.48
CA THR A 823 19.58 1.70 38.24
C THR A 823 18.53 2.81 38.16
N ARG A 824 18.91 4.06 38.44
CA ARG A 824 18.09 5.22 38.06
C ARG A 824 18.87 6.51 37.85
N ASN A 825 19.48 6.68 36.66
CA ASN A 825 19.72 8.01 36.08
C ASN A 825 20.08 8.01 34.58
N LYS A 826 19.11 7.65 33.70
CA LYS A 826 18.52 8.56 32.68
C LYS A 826 17.84 7.84 31.50
N ASN A 827 16.66 8.36 31.15
CA ASN A 827 16.12 8.52 29.80
C ASN A 827 15.95 7.28 28.88
N SER A 828 14.92 6.48 29.14
CA SER A 828 13.83 6.23 28.18
C SER A 828 12.55 5.86 28.96
N GLU A 829 11.40 5.90 28.30
CA GLU A 829 10.11 5.45 28.84
C GLU A 829 9.65 4.28 27.97
N ASP A 830 9.18 3.19 28.60
CA ASP A 830 8.53 2.08 27.89
C ASP A 830 7.41 1.48 28.74
N ASN A 831 6.39 0.93 28.08
CA ASN A 831 5.21 0.34 28.71
C ASN A 831 5.20 -1.18 28.47
N GLY A 832 5.10 -1.96 29.54
CA GLY A 832 4.87 -3.40 29.42
C GLY A 832 3.41 -3.70 29.07
N GLY A 833 3.13 -3.89 27.78
CA GLY A 833 1.99 -4.70 27.32
C GLY A 833 2.40 -6.18 27.25
N SER A 834 1.44 -7.09 27.33
CA SER A 834 1.67 -8.53 27.09
C SER A 834 1.75 -8.83 25.60
N ASP A 835 2.62 -9.75 25.20
CA ASP A 835 2.91 -10.06 23.79
C ASP A 835 1.67 -10.35 22.94
N ASP A 836 1.60 -9.63 21.82
CA ASP A 836 0.72 -9.88 20.68
C ASP A 836 1.60 -10.39 19.53
N THR A 837 1.53 -11.68 19.23
CA THR A 837 2.39 -12.32 18.22
C THR A 837 1.96 -11.90 16.82
N GLN A 838 2.48 -10.76 16.36
CA GLN A 838 2.08 -10.15 15.09
C GLN A 838 2.20 -11.12 13.91
N PHE A 839 1.07 -11.39 13.25
CA PHE A 839 0.99 -12.31 12.13
C PHE A 839 1.53 -11.68 10.84
N PHE A 840 2.86 -11.64 10.71
CA PHE A 840 3.49 -11.20 9.46
C PHE A 840 3.10 -12.13 8.30
N PRO A 841 2.49 -11.63 7.22
CA PRO A 841 2.06 -12.46 6.11
C PRO A 841 3.28 -12.98 5.33
N PRO A 842 3.28 -14.25 4.89
CA PRO A 842 4.46 -14.86 4.30
C PRO A 842 4.94 -14.23 2.99
N SER A 843 6.26 -14.24 2.82
CA SER A 843 6.94 -13.69 1.65
C SER A 843 6.63 -14.52 0.41
N ASN A 844 5.59 -14.13 -0.34
CA ASN A 844 5.18 -14.75 -1.61
C ASN A 844 6.13 -14.40 -2.78
N ASN A 845 7.39 -14.09 -2.50
CA ASN A 845 8.42 -13.98 -3.53
C ASN A 845 8.76 -15.38 -4.03
N THR A 846 8.15 -15.78 -5.14
CA THR A 846 8.28 -17.13 -5.70
C THR A 846 9.74 -17.55 -5.91
N ASN A 847 10.64 -16.62 -6.23
CA ASN A 847 12.06 -16.89 -6.40
C ASN A 847 12.70 -17.49 -5.13
N ALA A 848 12.26 -17.09 -3.93
CA ALA A 848 12.70 -17.66 -2.65
C ALA A 848 12.16 -19.09 -2.38
N THR A 849 11.57 -19.73 -3.38
CA THR A 849 11.16 -21.15 -3.33
C THR A 849 11.59 -21.95 -4.57
N LEU A 850 12.18 -21.28 -5.58
CA LEU A 850 12.61 -21.88 -6.83
C LEU A 850 14.03 -22.45 -6.71
N GLY A 851 14.21 -23.70 -7.12
CA GLY A 851 15.52 -24.32 -7.19
C GLY A 851 15.49 -25.83 -7.02
N THR A 852 16.67 -26.43 -6.91
CA THR A 852 16.85 -27.82 -6.48
C THR A 852 17.90 -27.81 -5.37
N PHE A 853 17.42 -27.96 -4.14
CA PHE A 853 18.16 -27.88 -2.89
C PHE A 853 17.54 -28.87 -1.89
N TRP A 854 18.26 -29.16 -0.81
CA TRP A 854 17.82 -30.09 0.22
C TRP A 854 16.54 -29.60 0.93
N LYS A 855 15.60 -30.51 1.21
CA LYS A 855 14.34 -30.22 1.89
C LYS A 855 14.12 -31.28 2.97
N PRO A 856 14.69 -31.11 4.17
CA PRO A 856 14.55 -32.09 5.24
C PRO A 856 13.11 -32.19 5.74
N SER A 857 12.80 -33.34 6.33
CA SER A 857 11.54 -33.58 7.05
C SER A 857 11.75 -33.47 8.56
N ALA A 858 10.67 -33.27 9.31
CA ALA A 858 10.70 -33.29 10.77
C ALA A 858 11.30 -34.59 11.36
N GLY A 859 11.95 -34.48 12.53
CA GLY A 859 12.49 -35.61 13.28
C GLY A 859 13.88 -36.11 12.85
N LEU A 860 14.66 -35.30 12.12
CA LEU A 860 16.06 -35.63 11.82
C LEU A 860 16.96 -35.42 13.05
N THR A 861 17.67 -36.47 13.46
CA THR A 861 18.76 -36.35 14.45
C THR A 861 19.88 -35.46 13.93
N TRP A 862 20.47 -34.64 14.79
CA TRP A 862 21.50 -33.67 14.41
C TRP A 862 22.57 -33.45 15.49
N GLN A 863 23.61 -32.71 15.15
CA GLN A 863 24.70 -32.20 16.00
C GLN A 863 25.10 -30.83 15.47
N ILE A 864 25.53 -29.93 16.37
CA ILE A 864 26.06 -28.60 16.04
C ILE A 864 27.41 -28.39 16.74
N VAL A 865 28.43 -27.94 16.02
CA VAL A 865 29.79 -27.67 16.55
C VAL A 865 30.36 -26.39 15.95
N LEU A 866 30.37 -25.32 16.74
CA LEU A 866 30.80 -23.97 16.32
C LEU A 866 32.08 -23.48 17.02
N GLN A 867 32.46 -24.05 18.18
CA GLN A 867 33.64 -23.58 18.94
C GLN A 867 34.98 -23.76 18.20
N SER A 868 35.04 -24.69 17.25
CA SER A 868 36.26 -25.15 16.63
C SER A 868 35.96 -25.95 15.36
N PRO A 869 36.97 -26.24 14.50
CA PRO A 869 36.83 -27.24 13.45
C PRO A 869 36.33 -28.58 14.03
N LEU A 870 35.43 -29.27 13.31
CA LEU A 870 34.75 -30.47 13.83
C LEU A 870 35.75 -31.57 14.21
N GLY A 871 35.87 -31.87 15.51
CA GLY A 871 36.87 -32.81 16.03
C GLY A 871 36.44 -34.27 15.94
N SER A 872 35.13 -34.56 15.86
CA SER A 872 34.62 -35.92 15.84
C SER A 872 33.38 -36.11 14.97
N THR A 873 33.44 -37.08 14.04
CA THR A 873 32.29 -37.58 13.29
C THR A 873 31.61 -38.79 13.97
N ALA A 874 31.98 -39.13 15.21
CA ALA A 874 31.49 -40.30 15.92
C ALA A 874 29.96 -40.30 16.23
N PRO A 875 29.30 -39.16 16.54
CA PRO A 875 27.84 -39.13 16.69
C PRO A 875 27.12 -39.59 15.42
N ASN A 876 26.32 -40.65 15.53
CA ASN A 876 25.58 -41.22 14.41
C ASN A 876 24.25 -40.48 14.20
N VAL A 877 24.34 -39.24 13.74
CA VAL A 877 23.22 -38.34 13.48
C VAL A 877 23.11 -38.01 11.98
N SER A 878 21.91 -37.62 11.54
CA SER A 878 21.57 -37.39 10.13
C SER A 878 22.12 -36.07 9.58
N VAL A 879 22.27 -35.06 10.43
CA VAL A 879 22.66 -33.69 10.07
C VAL A 879 23.81 -33.23 10.97
N TYR A 880 24.78 -32.53 10.41
CA TYR A 880 25.81 -31.81 11.15
C TYR A 880 25.77 -30.34 10.77
N ASP A 881 25.73 -29.46 11.77
CA ASP A 881 25.92 -28.01 11.62
C ASP A 881 27.31 -27.62 12.13
N ILE A 882 28.06 -26.87 11.33
CA ILE A 882 29.47 -26.55 11.57
C ILE A 882 29.82 -25.14 11.10
N ASP A 883 30.76 -24.49 11.80
CA ASP A 883 31.23 -23.16 11.43
C ASP A 883 31.85 -23.12 10.02
N LEU A 884 31.38 -22.17 9.19
CA LEU A 884 31.77 -21.99 7.78
C LEU A 884 33.25 -21.65 7.55
N PHE A 885 33.91 -20.97 8.49
CA PHE A 885 35.27 -20.45 8.30
C PHE A 885 36.35 -21.34 8.93
N ASP A 886 36.03 -22.01 10.04
CA ASP A 886 36.96 -22.92 10.72
C ASP A 886 37.03 -24.31 10.05
N ASN A 887 36.01 -24.68 9.28
CA ASN A 887 35.95 -25.95 8.57
C ASN A 887 36.34 -25.83 7.08
N ASN A 888 36.33 -26.95 6.35
CA ASN A 888 36.71 -26.97 4.93
C ASN A 888 36.06 -28.16 4.19
N ALA A 889 36.09 -28.14 2.86
CA ALA A 889 35.44 -29.14 2.00
C ALA A 889 35.74 -30.60 2.37
N THR A 890 36.93 -30.92 2.87
CA THR A 890 37.28 -32.31 3.22
C THR A 890 36.49 -32.85 4.42
N ILE A 891 36.01 -32.02 5.35
CA ILE A 891 35.10 -32.50 6.41
C ILE A 891 33.68 -32.71 5.86
N VAL A 892 33.25 -31.87 4.92
CA VAL A 892 31.96 -32.00 4.23
C VAL A 892 31.93 -33.28 3.38
N ASP A 893 32.94 -33.49 2.53
CA ASP A 893 33.17 -34.74 1.78
C ASP A 893 33.13 -35.97 2.71
N THR A 894 33.73 -35.87 3.89
CA THR A 894 33.74 -36.95 4.89
C THR A 894 32.34 -37.23 5.44
N LEU A 895 31.57 -36.19 5.81
CA LEU A 895 30.20 -36.32 6.31
C LEU A 895 29.24 -36.82 5.22
N HIS A 896 29.37 -36.33 3.99
CA HIS A 896 28.66 -36.82 2.81
C HIS A 896 28.96 -38.29 2.52
N SER A 897 30.22 -38.73 2.66
CA SER A 897 30.60 -40.15 2.51
C SER A 897 29.98 -41.07 3.57
N LEU A 898 29.54 -40.50 4.71
CA LEU A 898 28.80 -41.18 5.77
C LEU A 898 27.27 -41.04 5.62
N ASN A 899 26.79 -40.51 4.48
CA ASN A 899 25.38 -40.24 4.18
C ASN A 899 24.73 -39.31 5.23
N ARG A 900 25.38 -38.18 5.52
CA ARG A 900 24.88 -37.11 6.40
C ARG A 900 24.79 -35.81 5.62
N SER A 901 23.82 -34.97 5.93
CA SER A 901 23.74 -33.61 5.38
C SER A 901 24.52 -32.63 6.25
N VAL A 902 25.06 -31.58 5.63
CA VAL A 902 25.89 -30.57 6.28
C VAL A 902 25.27 -29.18 6.14
N ILE A 903 24.95 -28.58 7.27
CA ILE A 903 24.62 -27.17 7.42
C ILE A 903 25.92 -26.42 7.74
N CYS A 904 26.09 -25.22 7.19
CA CYS A 904 27.24 -24.37 7.44
C CYS A 904 26.81 -23.04 8.07
N TYR A 905 27.14 -22.90 9.35
CA TYR A 905 26.86 -21.74 10.18
C TYR A 905 27.69 -20.52 9.78
N PHE A 906 27.06 -19.34 9.73
CA PHE A 906 27.75 -18.04 9.80
C PHE A 906 26.82 -16.97 10.37
N SER A 907 27.35 -15.99 11.09
CA SER A 907 26.51 -14.84 11.45
C SER A 907 26.19 -13.98 10.23
N ALA A 908 24.90 -13.69 10.05
CA ALA A 908 24.40 -12.79 9.01
C ALA A 908 23.96 -11.43 9.58
N GLY A 909 23.49 -11.40 10.82
CA GLY A 909 23.08 -10.17 11.51
C GLY A 909 24.15 -9.51 12.38
N SER A 910 25.33 -10.11 12.56
CA SER A 910 26.45 -9.50 13.28
C SER A 910 27.75 -9.44 12.47
N TYR A 911 28.57 -8.44 12.82
CA TYR A 911 29.96 -8.27 12.44
C TYR A 911 30.83 -8.86 13.54
N GLU A 912 31.73 -9.75 13.15
CA GLU A 912 32.64 -10.48 14.03
C GLU A 912 34.08 -10.04 13.70
N ASP A 913 34.77 -9.34 14.62
CA ASP A 913 36.04 -8.68 14.28
C ASP A 913 37.19 -9.64 13.89
N PHE A 914 37.13 -10.88 14.38
CA PHE A 914 38.10 -11.95 14.16
C PHE A 914 37.95 -12.69 12.83
N ARG A 915 36.82 -12.55 12.10
CA ARG A 915 36.61 -13.26 10.83
C ARG A 915 37.53 -12.75 9.72
N SER A 916 37.93 -13.63 8.80
CA SER A 916 38.86 -13.28 7.72
C SER A 916 38.35 -12.22 6.74
N ASP A 917 37.03 -11.98 6.70
CA ASP A 917 36.37 -10.97 5.88
C ASP A 917 35.99 -9.70 6.66
N SER A 918 36.31 -9.59 7.96
CA SER A 918 35.93 -8.45 8.81
C SER A 918 36.38 -7.09 8.24
N ASN A 919 37.53 -7.06 7.54
CA ASN A 919 38.04 -5.86 6.86
C ASN A 919 37.21 -5.37 5.65
N GLN A 920 36.19 -6.11 5.21
CA GLN A 920 35.28 -5.72 4.12
C GLN A 920 34.10 -4.87 4.61
N PHE A 921 33.76 -4.94 5.90
CA PHE A 921 32.68 -4.17 6.50
C PHE A 921 33.11 -2.71 6.72
N LEU A 922 32.27 -1.77 6.28
CA LEU A 922 32.46 -0.35 6.55
C LEU A 922 31.99 -0.04 7.97
N LYS A 923 32.52 1.01 8.62
CA LYS A 923 32.01 1.38 9.97
C LYS A 923 30.56 1.92 9.97
N SER A 924 29.97 2.14 8.80
CA SER A 924 28.54 2.38 8.62
C SER A 924 27.67 1.11 8.62
N ASP A 925 28.29 -0.07 8.46
CA ASP A 925 27.58 -1.35 8.35
C ASP A 925 27.26 -1.96 9.72
N TYR A 926 28.01 -1.62 10.79
CA TYR A 926 27.79 -2.12 12.15
C TYR A 926 27.71 -0.99 13.18
N ALA A 927 26.82 -1.09 14.16
CA ALA A 927 26.58 -0.06 15.17
C ALA A 927 26.93 -0.52 16.60
N ASN A 928 25.95 -1.03 17.36
CA ASN A 928 26.11 -1.40 18.76
C ASN A 928 26.75 -2.80 18.93
N PRO A 929 27.48 -3.07 20.03
CA PRO A 929 28.01 -4.40 20.32
C PRO A 929 26.90 -5.38 20.70
N LEU A 930 27.08 -6.67 20.42
CA LEU A 930 26.19 -7.71 20.92
C LEU A 930 26.38 -7.89 22.44
N LYS A 931 25.26 -8.10 23.13
CA LYS A 931 25.25 -8.23 24.59
C LYS A 931 25.86 -9.59 24.97
N ASN A 932 26.87 -9.55 25.84
CA ASN A 932 27.68 -10.69 26.28
C ASN A 932 28.69 -11.27 25.26
N TRP A 933 28.77 -10.76 24.03
CA TRP A 933 29.67 -11.26 22.97
C TRP A 933 30.73 -10.19 22.58
N PRO A 934 31.93 -10.18 23.20
CA PRO A 934 32.92 -9.13 22.96
C PRO A 934 33.66 -9.30 21.63
N GLY A 935 33.73 -8.22 20.83
CA GLY A 935 34.26 -8.26 19.46
C GLY A 935 33.17 -8.34 18.39
N GLU A 936 31.92 -8.56 18.81
CA GLU A 936 30.77 -8.76 17.94
C GLU A 936 29.81 -7.56 17.98
N TYR A 937 29.26 -7.16 16.82
CA TYR A 937 28.47 -5.93 16.67
C TYR A 937 27.31 -6.10 15.67
N TRP A 938 26.13 -5.56 15.98
CA TRP A 938 24.94 -5.68 15.14
C TRP A 938 25.13 -5.00 13.78
N LEU A 939 24.65 -5.66 12.72
CA LEU A 939 24.72 -5.20 11.33
C LEU A 939 23.45 -4.48 10.88
N ASN A 940 23.63 -3.53 9.98
CA ASN A 940 22.56 -2.96 9.18
C ASN A 940 22.24 -3.92 8.02
N THR A 941 21.25 -4.78 8.21
CA THR A 941 20.78 -5.76 7.20
C THR A 941 20.25 -5.10 5.92
N ASN A 942 19.93 -3.80 5.94
CA ASN A 942 19.58 -3.03 4.75
C ASN A 942 20.81 -2.48 3.98
N SER A 943 22.04 -2.64 4.49
CA SER A 943 23.26 -2.24 3.78
C SER A 943 23.53 -3.15 2.58
N THR A 944 23.70 -2.54 1.42
CA THR A 944 24.14 -3.24 0.19
C THR A 944 25.54 -3.85 0.34
N ASN A 945 26.40 -3.30 1.21
CA ASN A 945 27.72 -3.87 1.47
C ASN A 945 27.61 -5.14 2.33
N VAL A 946 26.76 -5.12 3.37
CA VAL A 946 26.44 -6.30 4.19
C VAL A 946 25.86 -7.41 3.34
N ARG A 947 24.84 -7.11 2.51
CA ARG A 947 24.24 -8.09 1.59
C ARG A 947 25.28 -8.71 0.66
N LYS A 948 26.14 -7.89 0.04
CA LYS A 948 27.25 -8.35 -0.80
C LYS A 948 28.25 -9.24 -0.05
N ILE A 949 28.55 -8.96 1.22
CA ILE A 949 29.46 -9.81 2.03
C ILE A 949 28.79 -11.16 2.30
N MET A 950 27.50 -11.19 2.63
CA MET A 950 26.79 -12.46 2.82
C MET A 950 26.63 -13.26 1.52
N THR A 951 26.41 -12.61 0.36
CA THR A 951 26.54 -13.26 -0.96
C THR A 951 27.89 -13.98 -1.10
N ALA A 952 28.99 -13.35 -0.66
CA ALA A 952 30.32 -13.95 -0.70
C ALA A 952 30.51 -15.07 0.37
N ARG A 953 29.90 -14.98 1.55
CA ARG A 953 29.85 -16.10 2.53
C ARG A 953 29.09 -17.29 1.94
N LEU A 954 27.98 -17.07 1.23
CA LEU A 954 27.23 -18.11 0.51
C LEU A 954 28.02 -18.71 -0.65
N ASP A 955 28.86 -17.94 -1.35
CA ASP A 955 29.82 -18.48 -2.34
C ASP A 955 30.86 -19.42 -1.70
N VAL A 956 31.36 -19.08 -0.49
CA VAL A 956 32.27 -19.96 0.27
C VAL A 956 31.56 -21.23 0.72
N ALA A 957 30.35 -21.14 1.27
CA ALA A 957 29.55 -22.31 1.66
C ALA A 957 29.30 -23.23 0.46
N LYS A 958 28.99 -22.66 -0.71
CA LYS A 958 28.80 -23.46 -1.92
C LYS A 958 30.09 -24.11 -2.42
N ALA A 959 31.23 -23.41 -2.35
CA ALA A 959 32.53 -23.95 -2.71
C ALA A 959 33.03 -25.02 -1.73
N MET A 960 32.60 -24.97 -0.47
CA MET A 960 32.85 -25.96 0.58
C MET A 960 31.92 -27.19 0.48
N GLY A 961 30.80 -27.08 -0.25
CA GLY A 961 29.91 -28.20 -0.55
C GLY A 961 28.71 -28.37 0.38
N CYS A 962 28.40 -27.37 1.21
CA CYS A 962 27.30 -27.40 2.18
C CYS A 962 25.95 -27.72 1.52
N ASP A 963 25.11 -28.53 2.17
CA ASP A 963 23.72 -28.79 1.75
C ASP A 963 22.80 -27.61 2.07
N GLY A 964 23.17 -26.81 3.07
CA GLY A 964 22.51 -25.57 3.43
C GLY A 964 23.30 -24.74 4.44
N VAL A 965 22.68 -23.68 4.95
CA VAL A 965 23.32 -22.70 5.84
C VAL A 965 22.43 -22.31 7.03
N ASP A 966 23.07 -22.00 8.16
CA ASP A 966 22.44 -21.40 9.34
C ASP A 966 22.91 -19.94 9.49
N PRO A 967 22.06 -18.94 9.17
CA PRO A 967 22.41 -17.52 9.23
C PRO A 967 22.02 -16.90 10.59
N ASP A 968 22.99 -16.63 11.46
CA ASP A 968 22.72 -16.17 12.83
C ASP A 968 22.42 -14.66 12.97
N ASN A 969 21.89 -14.26 14.13
CA ASN A 969 21.62 -12.88 14.57
C ASN A 969 20.58 -12.12 13.73
N ILE A 970 19.64 -12.83 13.10
CA ILE A 970 18.59 -12.24 12.24
C ILE A 970 17.55 -11.41 13.05
N ASP A 971 17.48 -11.65 14.36
CA ASP A 971 16.66 -11.00 15.38
C ASP A 971 17.18 -9.63 15.86
N GLY A 972 18.06 -8.97 15.08
CA GLY A 972 18.57 -7.62 15.36
C GLY A 972 17.52 -6.50 15.40
N TYR A 973 16.25 -6.80 15.12
CA TYR A 973 15.09 -5.93 15.33
C TYR A 973 14.52 -6.00 16.75
N ASP A 974 14.76 -7.08 17.49
CA ASP A 974 14.32 -7.30 18.88
C ASP A 974 15.43 -6.94 19.90
N ASN A 975 16.43 -6.21 19.42
CA ASN A 975 17.66 -5.89 20.13
C ASN A 975 18.05 -4.41 19.93
N ASP A 976 18.81 -3.85 20.88
CA ASP A 976 19.42 -2.52 20.74
C ASP A 976 20.60 -2.56 19.75
N SER A 977 20.28 -2.77 18.47
CA SER A 977 21.25 -2.89 17.37
C SER A 977 21.92 -1.56 17.02
N GLY A 978 21.36 -0.44 17.45
CA GLY A 978 21.78 0.91 17.03
C GLY A 978 21.32 1.28 15.61
N PHE A 979 20.47 0.45 15.01
CA PHE A 979 19.82 0.67 13.72
C PHE A 979 18.30 0.57 13.86
N THR A 980 17.54 1.20 12.96
CA THR A 980 16.08 1.04 12.90
C THR A 980 15.76 -0.21 12.07
N LEU A 981 15.95 -1.39 12.68
CA LEU A 981 15.54 -2.67 12.13
C LEU A 981 14.14 -3.01 12.63
N THR A 982 13.37 -3.72 11.81
CA THR A 982 12.01 -4.19 12.09
C THR A 982 11.85 -5.64 11.61
N PRO A 983 10.83 -6.40 12.07
CA PRO A 983 10.52 -7.73 11.57
C PRO A 983 10.47 -7.81 10.03
N GLU A 984 9.91 -6.80 9.34
CA GLU A 984 9.86 -6.76 7.88
C GLU A 984 11.26 -6.63 7.25
N THR A 985 12.19 -5.90 7.88
CA THR A 985 13.57 -5.81 7.39
C THR A 985 14.31 -7.14 7.53
N ALA A 986 13.99 -7.94 8.56
CA ALA A 986 14.52 -9.29 8.70
C ALA A 986 13.87 -10.26 7.69
N ILE A 987 12.56 -10.17 7.45
CA ILE A 987 11.87 -10.97 6.42
C ILE A 987 12.39 -10.68 5.02
N ASP A 988 12.63 -9.41 4.66
CA ASP A 988 13.27 -9.04 3.39
C ASP A 988 14.72 -9.53 3.29
N TYR A 989 15.50 -9.41 4.37
CA TYR A 989 16.87 -9.89 4.43
C TYR A 989 16.97 -11.42 4.29
N LEU A 990 16.11 -12.17 4.98
CA LEU A 990 15.96 -13.62 4.82
C LEU A 990 15.45 -14.01 3.44
N THR A 991 14.51 -13.25 2.86
CA THR A 991 14.04 -13.48 1.48
C THR A 991 15.21 -13.35 0.49
N PHE A 992 16.08 -12.37 0.70
CA PHE A 992 17.34 -12.20 -0.07
C PHE A 992 18.31 -13.37 0.16
N LEU A 993 18.62 -13.73 1.41
CA LEU A 993 19.54 -14.84 1.73
C LEU A 993 19.01 -16.19 1.21
N ALA A 994 17.70 -16.40 1.22
CA ALA A 994 17.06 -17.60 0.69
C ALA A 994 17.22 -17.70 -0.83
N ILE A 995 16.96 -16.63 -1.58
CA ILE A 995 17.18 -16.60 -3.04
C ILE A 995 18.64 -16.91 -3.38
N GLU A 996 19.59 -16.22 -2.73
CA GLU A 996 21.02 -16.43 -2.96
C GLU A 996 21.46 -17.87 -2.59
N SER A 997 20.88 -18.47 -1.55
CA SER A 997 21.14 -19.87 -1.18
C SER A 997 20.53 -20.86 -2.19
N HIS A 998 19.28 -20.64 -2.59
CA HIS A 998 18.53 -21.51 -3.50
C HIS A 998 19.07 -21.49 -4.93
N GLU A 999 19.54 -20.33 -5.42
CA GLU A 999 20.27 -20.22 -6.69
C GLU A 999 21.59 -20.98 -6.67
N ARG A 1000 22.24 -21.08 -5.49
CA ARG A 1000 23.40 -21.95 -5.25
C ARG A 1000 23.01 -23.42 -5.00
N GLY A 1001 21.73 -23.76 -4.98
CA GLY A 1001 21.24 -25.11 -4.69
C GLY A 1001 21.52 -25.56 -3.26
N MET A 1002 21.58 -24.61 -2.31
CA MET A 1002 21.72 -24.83 -0.87
C MET A 1002 20.41 -24.49 -0.16
N ALA A 1003 20.09 -25.19 0.91
CA ALA A 1003 18.98 -24.87 1.80
C ALA A 1003 19.34 -23.78 2.82
N ILE A 1004 18.34 -23.25 3.54
CA ILE A 1004 18.53 -22.20 4.55
C ILE A 1004 17.52 -22.34 5.71
N GLY A 1005 17.95 -22.10 6.95
CA GLY A 1005 17.10 -22.07 8.14
C GLY A 1005 16.65 -20.68 8.56
N LEU A 1006 15.64 -20.61 9.44
CA LEU A 1006 15.56 -19.52 10.42
C LEU A 1006 16.40 -19.89 11.64
N LYS A 1007 16.92 -18.88 12.34
CA LYS A 1007 17.60 -18.98 13.62
C LYS A 1007 16.90 -18.08 14.62
N ASN A 1008 16.29 -18.66 15.66
CA ASN A 1008 15.49 -17.98 16.68
C ASN A 1008 14.43 -17.04 16.05
N ALA A 1009 14.42 -15.74 16.37
CA ALA A 1009 13.56 -14.74 15.73
C ALA A 1009 12.05 -15.11 15.70
N GLY A 1010 11.52 -15.64 16.82
CA GLY A 1010 10.17 -16.25 16.91
C GLY A 1010 9.02 -15.42 16.33
N ALA A 1011 9.10 -14.10 16.43
CA ALA A 1011 8.10 -13.17 15.87
C ALA A 1011 7.90 -13.29 14.33
N ILE A 1012 8.89 -13.78 13.56
CA ILE A 1012 8.80 -13.88 12.09
C ILE A 1012 8.65 -15.32 11.56
N VAL A 1013 8.47 -16.32 12.45
CA VAL A 1013 8.29 -17.74 12.07
C VAL A 1013 7.18 -17.91 11.02
N ASN A 1014 5.99 -17.36 11.24
CA ASN A 1014 4.85 -17.51 10.32
C ASN A 1014 5.11 -16.90 8.92
N ALA A 1015 5.93 -15.85 8.82
CA ALA A 1015 6.27 -15.25 7.53
C ALA A 1015 7.33 -16.05 6.76
N THR A 1016 8.21 -16.74 7.48
CA THR A 1016 9.41 -17.41 6.96
C THR A 1016 9.19 -18.89 6.64
N VAL A 1017 8.27 -19.55 7.35
CA VAL A 1017 7.90 -20.96 7.17
C VAL A 1017 7.72 -21.36 5.71
N PRO A 1018 7.10 -20.60 4.79
CA PRO A 1018 6.93 -21.07 3.42
C PRO A 1018 8.23 -21.17 2.60
N PHE A 1019 9.25 -20.33 2.89
CA PHE A 1019 10.44 -20.21 2.05
C PHE A 1019 11.74 -20.75 2.68
N LEU A 1020 11.85 -20.84 4.01
CA LEU A 1020 12.97 -21.48 4.70
C LEU A 1020 12.74 -22.99 4.90
N GLN A 1021 13.77 -23.75 5.24
CA GLN A 1021 13.75 -25.23 5.21
C GLN A 1021 13.67 -25.88 6.60
N TRP A 1022 14.04 -25.16 7.65
CA TRP A 1022 13.98 -25.57 9.05
C TRP A 1022 14.02 -24.35 9.96
N GLU A 1023 13.81 -24.60 11.25
CA GLU A 1023 14.11 -23.70 12.35
C GLU A 1023 15.35 -24.20 13.10
N VAL A 1024 16.22 -23.30 13.56
CA VAL A 1024 17.23 -23.56 14.58
C VAL A 1024 16.85 -22.72 15.79
N ASN A 1025 16.35 -23.36 16.85
CA ASN A 1025 15.96 -22.67 18.08
C ASN A 1025 16.89 -23.01 19.24
N GLU A 1026 17.22 -22.00 20.03
CA GLU A 1026 17.86 -22.11 21.32
C GLU A 1026 16.86 -21.86 22.46
N GLN A 1027 16.90 -22.71 23.49
CA GLN A 1027 16.33 -22.47 24.81
C GLN A 1027 14.80 -22.31 24.93
N CYS A 1028 13.98 -22.75 23.97
CA CYS A 1028 12.54 -22.50 24.05
C CYS A 1028 11.83 -23.17 25.25
N VAL A 1029 12.38 -24.25 25.82
CA VAL A 1029 11.84 -24.89 27.04
C VAL A 1029 12.28 -24.13 28.30
N ALA A 1030 13.48 -23.54 28.30
CA ALA A 1030 13.94 -22.66 29.37
C ALA A 1030 13.17 -21.33 29.43
N TYR A 1031 12.70 -20.81 28.29
CA TYR A 1031 11.95 -19.54 28.21
C TYR A 1031 10.43 -19.69 28.03
N ASN A 1032 9.90 -20.91 27.85
CA ASN A 1032 8.47 -21.22 27.66
C ASN A 1032 7.90 -20.56 26.39
N GLU A 1033 8.56 -20.79 25.26
CA GLU A 1033 8.26 -20.16 23.96
C GLU A 1033 8.23 -21.15 22.78
N CYS A 1034 8.32 -22.47 23.03
CA CYS A 1034 8.39 -23.48 21.96
C CYS A 1034 7.19 -23.45 21.00
N ASP A 1035 6.00 -23.09 21.47
CA ASP A 1035 4.80 -23.01 20.64
C ASP A 1035 4.95 -21.99 19.48
N SER A 1036 5.77 -20.94 19.66
CA SER A 1036 6.07 -19.94 18.61
C SER A 1036 6.77 -20.53 17.39
N PHE A 1037 7.60 -21.57 17.59
CA PHE A 1037 8.39 -22.22 16.54
C PHE A 1037 7.66 -23.40 15.88
N ARG A 1038 6.61 -23.90 16.53
CA ARG A 1038 5.82 -25.06 16.11
C ARG A 1038 5.28 -25.02 14.66
N PRO A 1039 4.97 -23.87 14.04
CA PRO A 1039 4.57 -23.80 12.63
C PRO A 1039 5.56 -24.44 11.62
N TYR A 1040 6.87 -24.53 11.93
CA TYR A 1040 7.81 -25.31 11.10
C TYR A 1040 7.53 -26.81 11.16
N LEU A 1041 7.29 -27.34 12.37
CA LEU A 1041 6.97 -28.75 12.59
C LEU A 1041 5.63 -29.13 11.95
N ASP A 1042 4.62 -28.27 12.06
CA ASP A 1042 3.31 -28.47 11.44
C ASP A 1042 3.36 -28.36 9.90
N ALA A 1043 4.30 -27.57 9.35
CA ALA A 1043 4.68 -27.57 7.93
C ALA A 1043 5.54 -28.78 7.51
N GLY A 1044 5.80 -29.74 8.41
CA GLY A 1044 6.54 -30.97 8.16
C GLY A 1044 8.07 -30.81 8.14
N LYS A 1045 8.59 -29.66 8.55
CA LYS A 1045 10.02 -29.30 8.57
C LYS A 1045 10.63 -29.58 9.95
N PRO A 1046 11.94 -29.87 10.06
CA PRO A 1046 12.54 -30.04 11.37
C PRO A 1046 12.66 -28.70 12.09
N ILE A 1047 12.53 -28.77 13.41
CA ILE A 1047 13.03 -27.76 14.34
C ILE A 1047 14.25 -28.39 14.99
N PHE A 1048 15.42 -27.80 14.78
CA PHE A 1048 16.69 -28.18 15.37
C PHE A 1048 16.85 -27.40 16.67
N HIS A 1049 16.63 -28.07 17.80
CA HIS A 1049 16.41 -27.44 19.10
C HIS A 1049 17.60 -27.67 20.03
N ILE A 1050 18.17 -26.60 20.58
CA ILE A 1050 19.31 -26.62 21.50
C ILE A 1050 18.87 -26.19 22.89
N GLU A 1051 19.25 -26.96 23.91
CA GLU A 1051 19.09 -26.59 25.32
C GLU A 1051 20.43 -26.63 26.06
N TYR A 1052 20.64 -25.67 26.98
CA TYR A 1052 21.91 -25.44 27.68
C TYR A 1052 21.79 -25.66 29.22
N PRO A 1053 21.47 -26.87 29.70
CA PRO A 1053 21.22 -27.13 31.11
C PRO A 1053 22.50 -27.15 31.98
N ASP A 1054 22.35 -26.70 33.23
CA ASP A 1054 23.37 -26.86 34.28
C ASP A 1054 23.88 -28.30 34.36
N GLY A 1055 25.21 -28.44 34.31
CA GLY A 1055 25.91 -29.74 34.35
C GLY A 1055 26.36 -30.27 32.98
N ALA A 1056 25.88 -29.69 31.87
CA ALA A 1056 26.39 -29.98 30.52
C ALA A 1056 27.93 -29.87 30.45
N GLY A 1057 28.57 -30.83 29.77
CA GLY A 1057 30.03 -30.92 29.67
C GLY A 1057 30.79 -31.30 30.95
N THR A 1058 30.16 -31.24 32.13
CA THR A 1058 30.85 -31.51 33.40
C THR A 1058 31.01 -33.00 33.68
N THR A 1059 31.98 -33.36 34.52
CA THR A 1059 32.16 -34.76 34.99
C THR A 1059 30.99 -35.28 35.84
N ALA A 1060 30.08 -34.41 36.28
CA ALA A 1060 28.85 -34.80 36.97
C ALA A 1060 27.69 -35.12 36.00
N GLY A 1061 27.78 -34.67 34.75
CA GLY A 1061 26.70 -34.73 33.77
C GLY A 1061 25.53 -33.79 34.08
N ILE A 1062 24.51 -33.83 33.22
CA ILE A 1062 23.22 -33.17 33.47
C ILE A 1062 22.47 -33.99 34.51
N ALA A 1063 21.82 -33.33 35.48
CA ALA A 1063 21.02 -34.03 36.46
C ALA A 1063 19.80 -34.72 35.79
N GLU A 1064 19.62 -36.02 36.03
CA GLU A 1064 18.58 -36.86 35.40
C GLU A 1064 17.17 -36.24 35.44
N ALA A 1065 16.82 -35.56 36.54
CA ALA A 1065 15.53 -34.86 36.67
C ALA A 1065 15.40 -33.65 35.73
N LYS A 1066 16.50 -32.90 35.48
CA LYS A 1066 16.53 -31.78 34.51
C LYS A 1066 16.59 -32.29 33.07
N LYS A 1067 17.28 -33.40 32.81
CA LYS A 1067 17.21 -34.10 31.52
C LYS A 1067 15.79 -34.58 31.22
N THR A 1068 15.16 -35.25 32.19
CA THR A 1068 13.75 -35.71 32.09
C THR A 1068 12.78 -34.54 31.90
N GLN A 1069 13.03 -33.39 32.55
CA GLN A 1069 12.24 -32.18 32.33
C GLN A 1069 12.32 -31.71 30.87
N ILE A 1070 13.53 -31.56 30.32
CA ILE A 1070 13.71 -30.99 28.96
C ILE A 1070 13.28 -31.99 27.88
N CYS A 1071 13.81 -33.21 27.92
CA CYS A 1071 13.51 -34.25 26.92
C CYS A 1071 12.07 -34.79 27.01
N GLY A 1072 11.36 -34.50 28.10
CA GLY A 1072 9.97 -34.88 28.34
C GLY A 1072 8.97 -33.72 28.24
N ASP A 1073 9.41 -32.52 27.84
CA ASP A 1073 8.51 -31.36 27.76
C ASP A 1073 7.50 -31.50 26.61
N PRO A 1074 6.18 -31.34 26.87
CA PRO A 1074 5.16 -31.52 25.84
C PRO A 1074 5.13 -30.40 24.80
N THR A 1075 5.69 -29.22 25.06
CA THR A 1075 5.69 -28.11 24.08
C THR A 1075 6.70 -28.37 22.95
N ALA A 1076 7.90 -28.84 23.30
CA ALA A 1076 8.93 -29.31 22.38
C ALA A 1076 8.62 -30.69 21.74
N ALA A 1077 7.41 -31.24 21.90
CA ALA A 1077 7.05 -32.55 21.37
C ALA A 1077 7.09 -32.58 19.82
N GLY A 1078 8.11 -33.26 19.29
CA GLY A 1078 8.44 -33.37 17.86
C GLY A 1078 9.70 -32.60 17.44
N PHE A 1079 10.31 -31.83 18.35
CA PHE A 1079 11.52 -31.07 18.10
C PHE A 1079 12.75 -31.98 18.16
N SER A 1080 13.75 -31.68 17.33
CA SER A 1080 15.01 -32.42 17.25
C SER A 1080 15.95 -31.91 18.35
N THR A 1081 15.73 -32.34 19.59
CA THR A 1081 16.36 -31.72 20.77
C THR A 1081 17.76 -32.27 21.05
N VAL A 1082 18.73 -31.38 21.22
CA VAL A 1082 20.10 -31.68 21.68
C VAL A 1082 20.43 -30.86 22.92
N LEU A 1083 21.07 -31.50 23.90
CA LEU A 1083 21.59 -30.84 25.09
C LEU A 1083 23.08 -30.54 24.86
N LYS A 1084 23.46 -29.26 25.00
CA LYS A 1084 24.77 -28.73 24.60
C LYS A 1084 25.42 -27.95 25.73
N MET A 1085 26.72 -27.69 25.58
CA MET A 1085 27.40 -26.61 26.27
C MET A 1085 27.18 -25.30 25.50
N MET A 1086 27.10 -24.17 26.21
CA MET A 1086 26.97 -22.82 25.64
C MET A 1086 28.15 -22.42 24.74
N ASP A 1087 29.27 -23.15 24.80
CA ASP A 1087 30.40 -22.95 23.87
C ASP A 1087 30.17 -23.59 22.49
N LEU A 1088 29.17 -24.47 22.35
CA LEU A 1088 28.92 -25.27 21.13
C LEU A 1088 30.16 -26.04 20.65
N SER A 1089 30.90 -26.64 21.58
CA SER A 1089 31.95 -27.63 21.31
C SER A 1089 31.40 -28.99 20.85
N ASP A 1090 32.29 -29.96 20.56
CA ASP A 1090 31.95 -31.35 20.19
C ASP A 1090 31.00 -32.05 21.20
N TRP A 1091 30.94 -31.59 22.46
CA TRP A 1091 30.12 -32.23 23.50
C TRP A 1091 28.62 -32.17 23.17
N LEU A 1092 27.96 -33.32 23.30
CA LEU A 1092 26.56 -33.52 22.96
C LEU A 1092 25.96 -34.57 23.90
N GLU A 1093 24.79 -34.28 24.44
CA GLU A 1093 23.92 -35.29 25.03
C GLU A 1093 22.53 -35.24 24.37
N ALA A 1094 22.09 -36.35 23.80
CA ALA A 1094 20.80 -36.44 23.12
C ALA A 1094 19.65 -36.77 24.08
N CYS A 1095 18.44 -36.34 23.69
CA CYS A 1095 17.18 -36.93 24.10
C CYS A 1095 16.90 -38.23 23.31
#